data_AF-A0A518DYV7-F1
#
_entry.id   AF-A0A518DYV7-F1
#
_cell.length_a   1.000
_cell.length_b   1.000
_cell.length_c   1.000
_cell.angle_alpha   90.00
_cell.angle_beta   90.00
_cell.angle_gamma   90.00
#
_symmetry.space_group_name_H-M   'P 1'
#
loop_
_entity.id
_entity.type
_entity.pdbx_description
1 polymer ?
#
loop_
_entity_poly.entity_id
_entity_poly.type
_entity_poly.pdbx_seq_one_letter_code
_entity_poly.pdbx_strand_id
1 'polypeptide(L)'
;MFRILSLPSLLAVLLMPLAFSSLPHNLHAQPPQTNRLDAPRIQAFAARLEARAVQLLNQGDYDAAAQILQQVVKTSPSAFSSRYNLACVWARQGKTDQAFTELTQAIADGYRDAQHLATDPDLASLRDDPRWATLLKQAAVLKEETAAAPDPITPAEAADSQVLIGAENVAWSQQLGMFRVEVAFPAEPQGPIAVGLGESGDRLREWYEAGTAAGNHGDLYDNHDTDHSNMNYKALPQLTRVEFTDDIKNRGMHHGLQRFFLYNAPTIGNSSTAFTAGPQWRCQGRFALTSPGGPQLLYNQYRGNQLFFYPEHRDHDPGHNGKDGGYGDVLPANTPYLILSQGSSGSDRAFMLAVAQTMAALQPAVKKKLVEQGLLMPTVQWIFRHSNKMATTPEAYLTGAAHPTVFDGEQLDVLKMETLAHDLQPDALPPLALLQVVEETAGQPGVDYFDVAAREQLFTTPCAIARVVKSTKHHQQMTVSAADSIDPQGKPLTFRWVVLRGDPEKIQIRLLDKAGSQVELKIGYHPRAPISPGSKMESNRVDIGVFADNGQHLSAPSFLSFHYPDAEVRTYDDQQRILSVDYNADDVRGNYVDPVLDAHRNWRDEYQYSPAGELQGWTRIRGDQREQFTADGRLILTPADGDQPAQTTAVKYVEQRDNRQSQIVQQVVEPPAKDDSQPEKKTAGDKPDDGAKPESEGRSKTDAAPKDSSRP
;
A
#
# COMPACT_ATOMS: atom_id res chain seq x y z
N MET A 1 -29.07 -3.57 4.85
CA MET A 1 -27.59 -3.62 4.72
C MET A 1 -27.03 -3.72 6.13
N PHE A 2 -26.21 -4.73 6.41
CA PHE A 2 -25.49 -4.88 7.69
C PHE A 2 -24.51 -3.70 7.83
N ARG A 3 -24.42 -3.05 9.00
CA ARG A 3 -23.42 -2.00 9.25
C ARG A 3 -22.26 -2.61 10.01
N ILE A 4 -21.29 -3.08 9.24
CA ILE A 4 -20.13 -3.79 9.74
C ILE A 4 -19.16 -2.78 10.36
N LEU A 5 -18.64 -3.08 11.54
CA LEU A 5 -17.42 -2.46 12.02
C LEU A 5 -16.25 -3.06 11.23
N SER A 6 -15.91 -2.44 10.12
CA SER A 6 -14.58 -2.60 9.54
C SER A 6 -13.59 -1.88 10.44
N LEU A 7 -12.39 -2.43 10.65
CA LEU A 7 -11.27 -1.68 11.24
C LEU A 7 -11.25 -0.28 10.60
N PRO A 8 -11.15 0.80 11.40
CA PRO A 8 -10.97 2.13 10.83
C PRO A 8 -9.77 2.08 9.88
N SER A 9 -10.04 2.34 8.60
CA SER A 9 -9.05 2.52 7.54
C SER A 9 -8.05 1.38 7.25
N LEU A 10 -8.26 0.15 7.73
CA LEU A 10 -7.38 -0.99 7.45
C LEU A 10 -8.05 -2.17 6.74
N LEU A 11 -9.36 -2.16 6.49
CA LEU A 11 -10.04 -3.37 6.00
C LEU A 11 -10.03 -3.60 4.47
N ALA A 12 -9.29 -2.81 3.69
CA ALA A 12 -8.91 -3.19 2.32
C ALA A 12 -7.65 -4.07 2.27
N VAL A 13 -7.07 -4.44 3.42
CA VAL A 13 -5.64 -4.79 3.51
C VAL A 13 -5.24 -6.24 3.24
N LEU A 14 -6.12 -7.24 3.11
CA LEU A 14 -5.64 -8.64 3.04
C LEU A 14 -6.35 -9.51 1.99
N LEU A 15 -6.24 -9.13 0.71
CA LEU A 15 -6.42 -10.04 -0.43
C LEU A 15 -5.07 -10.20 -1.18
N MET A 16 -4.19 -11.07 -0.69
CA MET A 16 -3.07 -11.58 -1.48
C MET A 16 -3.34 -13.02 -1.92
N PRO A 17 -3.15 -13.36 -3.22
CA PRO A 17 -2.90 -14.73 -3.62
C PRO A 17 -1.46 -15.09 -3.19
N LEU A 18 -1.31 -15.87 -2.12
CA LEU A 18 -0.04 -16.53 -1.87
C LEU A 18 0.17 -17.56 -2.98
N ALA A 19 1.15 -17.33 -3.85
CA ALA A 19 1.70 -18.39 -4.71
C ALA A 19 2.50 -19.36 -3.83
N PHE A 20 1.79 -20.24 -3.13
CA PHE A 20 2.32 -21.47 -2.57
C PHE A 20 1.42 -22.62 -3.03
N SER A 21 1.82 -23.25 -4.13
CA SER A 21 1.29 -24.55 -4.52
C SER A 21 1.72 -25.58 -3.46
N SER A 22 0.84 -25.83 -2.49
CA SER A 22 0.71 -27.00 -1.59
C SER A 22 0.37 -26.59 -0.15
N LEU A 23 -0.87 -26.13 0.08
CA LEU A 23 -1.48 -26.23 1.41
C LEU A 23 -2.15 -27.61 1.52
N PRO A 24 -1.86 -28.42 2.56
CA PRO A 24 -2.58 -29.66 2.79
C PRO A 24 -4.05 -29.35 3.10
N HIS A 25 -4.96 -30.08 2.46
CA HIS A 25 -6.43 -30.04 2.63
C HIS A 25 -6.94 -30.48 4.02
N ASN A 26 -6.10 -30.44 5.07
CA ASN A 26 -6.49 -30.90 6.39
C ASN A 26 -7.03 -29.76 7.25
N LEU A 27 -8.35 -29.60 7.24
CA LEU A 27 -9.18 -28.74 8.09
C LEU A 27 -9.17 -29.10 9.59
N HIS A 28 -8.23 -29.93 10.05
CA HIS A 28 -8.21 -30.48 11.43
C HIS A 28 -6.87 -30.35 12.17
N ALA A 29 -5.95 -29.49 11.72
CA ALA A 29 -4.73 -29.24 12.49
C ALA A 29 -5.06 -28.46 13.79
N GLN A 30 -4.69 -29.02 14.95
CA GLN A 30 -4.71 -28.32 16.24
C GLN A 30 -3.84 -27.04 16.16
N PRO A 31 -4.21 -25.95 16.87
CA PRO A 31 -3.42 -24.72 16.83
C PRO A 31 -2.00 -25.00 17.35
N PRO A 32 -0.94 -24.59 16.62
CA PRO A 32 0.42 -24.77 17.08
C PRO A 32 0.63 -23.99 18.38
N GLN A 33 1.46 -24.53 19.29
CA GLN A 33 1.96 -23.77 20.44
C GLN A 33 2.49 -22.42 19.93
N THR A 34 1.87 -21.33 20.37
CA THR A 34 2.00 -20.01 19.72
C THR A 34 3.34 -19.38 20.04
N ASN A 35 4.37 -19.71 19.26
CA ASN A 35 5.59 -18.91 19.17
C ASN A 35 5.18 -17.48 18.77
N ARG A 36 5.70 -16.45 19.47
CA ARG A 36 5.41 -15.04 19.18
C ARG A 36 5.70 -14.66 17.73
N LEU A 37 6.66 -15.31 17.09
CA LEU A 37 7.00 -15.11 15.68
C LEU A 37 5.88 -15.56 14.71
N ASP A 38 4.91 -16.37 15.15
CA ASP A 38 3.79 -16.78 14.29
C ASP A 38 2.69 -15.71 14.19
N ALA A 39 2.75 -14.63 15.00
CA ALA A 39 1.75 -13.57 15.05
C ALA A 39 1.38 -12.94 13.69
N PRO A 40 2.32 -12.63 12.76
CA PRO A 40 1.98 -12.08 11.45
C PRO A 40 1.13 -13.06 10.63
N ARG A 41 1.46 -14.35 10.68
CA ARG A 41 0.72 -15.41 9.98
C ARG A 41 -0.68 -15.55 10.57
N ILE A 42 -0.81 -15.51 11.89
CA ILE A 42 -2.08 -15.59 12.60
C ILE A 42 -2.97 -14.38 12.26
N GLN A 43 -2.42 -13.15 12.28
CA GLN A 43 -3.18 -11.95 11.90
C GLN A 43 -3.60 -11.98 10.43
N ALA A 44 -2.71 -12.38 9.52
CA ALA A 44 -3.05 -12.49 8.10
C ALA A 44 -4.14 -13.55 7.84
N PHE A 45 -4.09 -14.67 8.57
CA PHE A 45 -5.12 -15.70 8.49
C PHE A 45 -6.46 -15.18 9.04
N ALA A 46 -6.45 -14.55 10.22
CA ALA A 46 -7.63 -13.96 10.84
C ALA A 46 -8.30 -12.92 9.91
N ALA A 47 -7.53 -12.00 9.34
CA ALA A 47 -8.07 -10.98 8.45
C ALA A 47 -8.73 -11.55 7.17
N ARG A 48 -8.18 -12.64 6.60
CA ARG A 48 -8.81 -13.32 5.45
C ARG A 48 -10.15 -13.94 5.82
N LEU A 49 -10.21 -14.57 6.99
CA LEU A 49 -11.45 -15.13 7.51
C LEU A 49 -12.46 -14.01 7.82
N GLU A 50 -12.03 -12.91 8.45
CA GLU A 50 -12.90 -11.74 8.67
C GLU A 50 -13.45 -11.18 7.34
N ALA A 51 -12.60 -11.00 6.33
CA ALA A 51 -13.06 -10.53 5.01
C ALA A 51 -14.11 -11.48 4.39
N ARG A 52 -13.92 -12.79 4.55
CA ARG A 52 -14.91 -13.78 4.11
C ARG A 52 -16.21 -13.71 4.92
N ALA A 53 -16.13 -13.56 6.23
CA ALA A 53 -17.30 -13.40 7.09
C ALA A 53 -18.09 -12.15 6.70
N VAL A 54 -17.41 -11.03 6.45
CA VAL A 54 -18.02 -9.78 5.97
C VAL A 54 -18.77 -9.99 4.64
N GLN A 55 -18.18 -10.73 3.70
CA GLN A 55 -18.87 -11.07 2.45
C GLN A 55 -20.15 -11.87 2.69
N LEU A 56 -20.12 -12.87 3.58
CA LEU A 56 -21.28 -13.69 3.92
C LEU A 56 -22.37 -12.87 4.63
N LEU A 57 -21.99 -11.96 5.53
CA LEU A 57 -22.93 -11.02 6.17
C LEU A 57 -23.64 -10.13 5.14
N ASN A 58 -22.90 -9.63 4.15
CA ASN A 58 -23.48 -8.85 3.06
C ASN A 58 -24.41 -9.67 2.16
N GLN A 59 -24.21 -10.98 2.08
CA GLN A 59 -25.08 -11.93 1.37
C GLN A 59 -26.28 -12.38 2.20
N GLY A 60 -26.36 -12.00 3.49
CA GLY A 60 -27.40 -12.45 4.42
C GLY A 60 -27.20 -13.86 4.97
N ASP A 61 -26.04 -14.50 4.70
CA ASP A 61 -25.72 -15.84 5.19
C ASP A 61 -25.10 -15.77 6.60
N TYR A 62 -25.98 -15.53 7.58
CA TYR A 62 -25.59 -15.32 8.97
C TYR A 62 -24.97 -16.56 9.64
N ASP A 63 -25.44 -17.77 9.30
CA ASP A 63 -24.93 -19.00 9.90
C ASP A 63 -23.51 -19.30 9.42
N ALA A 64 -23.23 -19.16 8.12
CA ALA A 64 -21.87 -19.33 7.61
C ALA A 64 -20.93 -18.23 8.13
N ALA A 65 -21.41 -16.99 8.23
CA ALA A 65 -20.64 -15.89 8.81
C ALA A 65 -20.27 -16.16 10.28
N ALA A 66 -21.22 -16.64 11.09
CA ALA A 66 -20.98 -16.98 12.49
C ALA A 66 -19.93 -18.08 12.65
N GLN A 67 -19.97 -19.14 11.84
CA GLN A 67 -18.99 -20.23 11.89
C GLN A 67 -17.57 -19.72 11.65
N ILE A 68 -17.39 -18.83 10.66
CA ILE A 68 -16.09 -18.23 10.35
C ILE A 68 -15.62 -17.33 11.49
N LEU A 69 -16.48 -16.45 11.99
CA LEU A 69 -16.12 -15.53 13.08
C LEU A 69 -15.76 -16.30 14.36
N GLN A 70 -16.48 -17.37 14.69
CA GLN A 70 -16.12 -18.26 15.80
C GLN A 70 -14.74 -18.90 15.62
N GLN A 71 -14.38 -19.28 14.40
CA GLN A 71 -13.04 -19.80 14.09
C GLN A 71 -11.97 -18.73 14.33
N VAL A 72 -12.18 -17.49 13.87
CA VAL A 72 -11.24 -16.38 14.08
C VAL A 72 -11.03 -16.13 15.56
N VAL A 73 -12.13 -16.01 16.30
CA VAL A 73 -12.13 -15.75 17.75
C VAL A 73 -11.41 -16.85 18.53
N LYS A 74 -11.52 -18.12 18.08
CA LYS A 74 -10.80 -19.25 18.68
C LYS A 74 -9.29 -19.20 18.42
N THR A 75 -8.86 -18.71 17.26
CA THR A 75 -7.44 -18.65 16.88
C THR A 75 -6.74 -17.36 17.29
N SER A 76 -7.50 -16.28 17.46
CA SER A 76 -7.02 -14.93 17.77
C SER A 76 -7.87 -14.34 18.89
N PRO A 77 -7.57 -14.63 20.16
CA PRO A 77 -8.38 -14.15 21.28
C PRO A 77 -8.50 -12.62 21.36
N SER A 78 -7.50 -11.89 20.85
CA SER A 78 -7.46 -10.42 20.78
C SER A 78 -8.19 -9.83 19.56
N ALA A 79 -8.87 -10.63 18.74
CA ALA A 79 -9.66 -10.16 17.60
C ALA A 79 -11.02 -9.59 18.05
N PHE A 80 -10.99 -8.51 18.84
CA PHE A 80 -12.18 -7.88 19.42
C PHE A 80 -13.17 -7.40 18.34
N SER A 81 -12.70 -7.01 17.15
CA SER A 81 -13.55 -6.68 16.00
C SER A 81 -14.32 -7.90 15.47
N SER A 82 -13.68 -9.08 15.40
CA SER A 82 -14.38 -10.32 15.03
C SER A 82 -15.42 -10.71 16.08
N ARG A 83 -15.10 -10.55 17.37
CA ARG A 83 -16.06 -10.80 18.46
C ARG A 83 -17.24 -9.85 18.39
N TYR A 84 -17.00 -8.57 18.14
CA TYR A 84 -18.05 -7.58 17.92
C TYR A 84 -18.96 -7.98 16.76
N ASN A 85 -18.36 -8.30 15.60
CA ASN A 85 -19.13 -8.73 14.42
C ASN A 85 -19.92 -10.02 14.70
N LEU A 86 -19.37 -10.97 15.46
CA LEU A 86 -20.06 -12.18 15.89
C LEU A 86 -21.27 -11.86 16.78
N ALA A 87 -21.14 -10.87 17.66
CA ALA A 87 -22.25 -10.38 18.46
C ALA A 87 -23.36 -9.77 17.61
N CYS A 88 -23.01 -8.99 16.58
CA CYS A 88 -24.00 -8.46 15.62
C CYS A 88 -24.73 -9.59 14.90
N VAL A 89 -24.04 -10.68 14.52
CA VAL A 89 -24.69 -11.87 13.94
C VAL A 89 -25.71 -12.46 14.92
N TRP A 90 -25.33 -12.65 16.17
CA TRP A 90 -26.22 -13.17 17.21
C TRP A 90 -27.43 -12.28 17.48
N ALA A 91 -27.23 -10.96 17.55
CA ALA A 91 -28.31 -9.99 17.73
C ALA A 91 -29.33 -10.06 16.58
N ARG A 92 -28.84 -10.19 15.34
CA ARG A 92 -29.65 -10.31 14.12
C ARG A 92 -30.39 -11.64 14.00
N GLN A 93 -29.85 -12.69 14.60
CA GLN A 93 -30.51 -13.99 14.73
C GLN A 93 -31.44 -14.10 15.96
N GLY A 94 -31.61 -13.03 16.75
CA GLY A 94 -32.44 -13.04 17.97
C GLY A 94 -31.81 -13.80 19.15
N LYS A 95 -30.52 -14.12 19.09
CA LYS A 95 -29.75 -14.83 20.12
C LYS A 95 -29.18 -13.84 21.14
N THR A 96 -30.06 -13.16 21.88
CA THR A 96 -29.75 -12.05 22.78
C THR A 96 -28.61 -12.36 23.77
N ASP A 97 -28.65 -13.50 24.46
CA ASP A 97 -27.63 -13.85 25.47
C ASP A 97 -26.25 -14.10 24.88
N GLN A 98 -26.20 -14.71 23.69
CA GLN A 98 -24.94 -14.93 22.98
C GLN A 98 -24.35 -13.61 22.50
N ALA A 99 -25.20 -12.69 22.01
CA ALA A 99 -24.75 -11.35 21.62
C ALA A 99 -24.13 -10.58 22.79
N PHE A 100 -24.77 -10.57 23.96
CA PHE A 100 -24.21 -9.92 25.15
C PHE A 100 -22.90 -10.57 25.63
N THR A 101 -22.78 -11.90 25.53
CA THR A 101 -21.54 -12.61 25.87
C THR A 101 -20.38 -12.13 24.99
N GLU A 102 -20.59 -12.07 23.68
CA GLU A 102 -19.55 -11.64 22.75
C GLU A 102 -19.23 -10.14 22.84
N LEU A 103 -20.23 -9.26 23.04
CA LEU A 103 -19.99 -7.82 23.25
C LEU A 103 -19.18 -7.55 24.51
N THR A 104 -19.51 -8.23 25.61
CA THR A 104 -18.79 -8.08 26.88
C THR A 104 -17.33 -8.48 26.71
N GLN A 105 -17.09 -9.61 26.03
CA GLN A 105 -15.73 -10.07 25.76
C GLN A 105 -14.99 -9.16 24.77
N ALA A 106 -15.65 -8.66 23.72
CA ALA A 106 -15.05 -7.72 22.78
C ALA A 106 -14.56 -6.44 23.49
N ILE A 107 -15.36 -5.90 24.42
CA ILE A 107 -14.99 -4.74 25.23
C ILE A 107 -13.79 -5.07 26.15
N ALA A 108 -13.84 -6.22 26.83
CA ALA A 108 -12.73 -6.69 27.65
C ALA A 108 -11.42 -6.85 26.84
N ASP A 109 -11.52 -7.33 25.60
CA ASP A 109 -10.39 -7.60 24.72
C ASP A 109 -9.84 -6.36 23.99
N GLY A 110 -10.49 -5.20 24.09
CA GLY A 110 -9.96 -3.97 23.52
C GLY A 110 -10.92 -3.14 22.67
N TYR A 111 -12.18 -3.52 22.48
CA TYR A 111 -13.14 -2.71 21.75
C TYR A 111 -13.45 -1.40 22.50
N ARG A 112 -13.36 -0.25 21.83
CA ARG A 112 -13.49 1.10 22.44
C ARG A 112 -14.50 2.03 21.76
N ASP A 113 -15.08 1.67 20.64
CA ASP A 113 -15.99 2.55 19.90
C ASP A 113 -17.40 2.53 20.50
N ALA A 114 -17.54 3.19 21.66
CA ALA A 114 -18.82 3.29 22.36
C ALA A 114 -19.90 4.00 21.53
N GLN A 115 -19.53 4.90 20.62
CA GLN A 115 -20.48 5.60 19.76
C GLN A 115 -21.05 4.68 18.69
N HIS A 116 -20.18 3.90 18.03
CA HIS A 116 -20.62 2.89 17.08
C HIS A 116 -21.49 1.84 17.78
N LEU A 117 -21.02 1.26 18.90
CA LEU A 117 -21.78 0.30 19.70
C LEU A 117 -23.19 0.81 20.04
N ALA A 118 -23.33 2.08 20.42
CA ALA A 118 -24.61 2.68 20.79
C ALA A 118 -25.56 2.87 19.59
N THR A 119 -25.02 3.07 18.38
CA THR A 119 -25.79 3.49 17.20
C THR A 119 -25.95 2.40 16.14
N ASP A 120 -25.20 1.29 16.25
CA ASP A 120 -25.23 0.18 15.31
C ASP A 120 -26.66 -0.41 15.20
N PRO A 121 -27.29 -0.37 14.00
CA PRO A 121 -28.61 -0.94 13.79
C PRO A 121 -28.65 -2.47 13.93
N ASP A 122 -27.53 -3.18 13.76
CA ASP A 122 -27.50 -4.64 13.90
C ASP A 122 -27.67 -5.08 15.36
N LEU A 123 -27.40 -4.17 16.31
CA LEU A 123 -27.61 -4.36 17.75
C LEU A 123 -28.92 -3.76 18.26
N ALA A 124 -29.80 -3.27 17.38
CA ALA A 124 -31.03 -2.60 17.78
C ALA A 124 -31.92 -3.45 18.69
N SER A 125 -31.95 -4.78 18.48
CA SER A 125 -32.72 -5.74 19.30
C SER A 125 -32.25 -5.85 20.75
N LEU A 126 -31.05 -5.35 21.08
CA LEU A 126 -30.46 -5.46 22.42
C LEU A 126 -30.70 -4.22 23.30
N ARG A 127 -31.17 -3.10 22.73
CA ARG A 127 -31.17 -1.77 23.40
C ARG A 127 -32.14 -1.66 24.57
N ASP A 128 -33.22 -2.45 24.54
CA ASP A 128 -34.23 -2.49 25.61
C ASP A 128 -33.86 -3.46 26.74
N ASP A 129 -32.79 -4.24 26.59
CA ASP A 129 -32.32 -5.18 27.62
C ASP A 129 -31.57 -4.42 28.75
N PRO A 130 -31.85 -4.70 30.03
CA PRO A 130 -31.20 -4.03 31.17
C PRO A 130 -29.66 -4.09 31.15
N ARG A 131 -29.06 -5.11 30.51
CA ARG A 131 -27.60 -5.26 30.38
C ARG A 131 -26.97 -4.20 29.48
N TRP A 132 -27.74 -3.63 28.56
CA TRP A 132 -27.26 -2.64 27.58
C TRP A 132 -26.64 -1.39 28.22
N ALA A 133 -27.30 -0.84 29.24
CA ALA A 133 -26.80 0.34 29.96
C ALA A 133 -25.46 0.07 30.65
N THR A 134 -25.28 -1.15 31.17
CA THR A 134 -24.02 -1.57 31.82
C THR A 134 -22.90 -1.73 30.80
N LEU A 135 -23.20 -2.35 29.66
CA LEU A 135 -22.27 -2.54 28.56
C LEU A 135 -21.74 -1.21 27.99
N LEU A 136 -22.62 -0.23 27.75
CA LEU A 136 -22.22 1.10 27.28
C LEU A 136 -21.33 1.82 28.28
N LYS A 137 -21.60 1.69 29.59
CA LYS A 137 -20.76 2.26 30.64
C LYS A 137 -19.37 1.65 30.64
N GLN A 138 -19.26 0.32 30.48
CA GLN A 138 -17.97 -0.37 30.40
C GLN A 138 -17.16 0.08 29.16
N ALA A 139 -17.81 0.18 28.00
CA ALA A 139 -17.17 0.68 26.77
C ALA A 139 -16.68 2.14 26.93
N ALA A 140 -17.45 2.99 27.61
CA ALA A 140 -17.09 4.39 27.84
C ALA A 140 -15.91 4.56 28.81
N VAL A 141 -15.85 3.79 29.90
CA VAL A 141 -14.72 3.83 30.85
C VAL A 141 -13.41 3.43 30.16
N LEU A 142 -13.46 2.35 29.37
CA LEU A 142 -12.27 1.86 28.67
C LEU A 142 -11.82 2.79 27.53
N LYS A 143 -12.69 3.67 27.02
CA LYS A 143 -12.31 4.73 26.06
C LYS A 143 -11.41 5.79 26.72
N GLU A 144 -11.53 5.99 28.03
CA GLU A 144 -10.72 6.94 28.80
C GLU A 144 -9.42 6.31 29.34
N GLU A 145 -9.38 4.98 29.52
CA GLU A 145 -8.17 4.23 29.86
C GLU A 145 -7.33 3.91 28.61
N THR A 146 -6.06 4.32 28.59
CA THR A 146 -5.12 4.03 27.50
C THR A 146 -4.99 2.54 27.21
N ALA A 147 -4.71 2.20 25.93
CA ALA A 147 -4.48 0.84 25.46
C ALA A 147 -3.57 0.04 26.40
N ALA A 148 -3.83 -1.27 26.52
CA ALA A 148 -3.06 -2.18 27.37
C ALA A 148 -1.55 -2.00 27.16
N ALA A 149 -0.79 -2.08 28.27
CA ALA A 149 0.65 -1.92 28.22
C ALA A 149 1.25 -2.88 27.18
N PRO A 150 2.20 -2.40 26.36
CA PRO A 150 2.86 -3.24 25.37
C PRO A 150 3.45 -4.47 26.04
N ASP A 151 3.30 -5.62 25.38
CA ASP A 151 3.98 -6.85 25.74
C ASP A 151 5.46 -6.57 26.08
N PRO A 152 5.97 -7.03 27.24
CA PRO A 152 7.36 -6.80 27.59
C PRO A 152 8.28 -7.47 26.57
N ILE A 153 9.33 -6.75 26.19
CA ILE A 153 10.37 -7.16 25.26
C ILE A 153 11.68 -7.17 26.04
N THR A 154 12.47 -8.23 25.90
CA THR A 154 13.85 -8.24 26.40
C THR A 154 14.73 -7.60 25.34
N PRO A 155 15.42 -6.47 25.60
CA PRO A 155 16.28 -5.86 24.60
C PRO A 155 17.37 -6.83 24.11
N ALA A 156 17.66 -6.80 22.81
CA ALA A 156 18.82 -7.46 22.25
C ALA A 156 20.07 -6.63 22.53
N GLU A 157 21.08 -7.21 23.15
CA GLU A 157 22.34 -6.52 23.47
C GLU A 157 23.21 -6.45 22.22
N ALA A 158 23.55 -5.23 21.78
CA ALA A 158 24.49 -5.01 20.69
C ALA A 158 25.94 -5.12 21.21
N ALA A 159 26.77 -5.89 20.50
CA ALA A 159 28.18 -6.05 20.79
C ALA A 159 28.97 -6.29 19.50
N ASP A 160 30.24 -5.85 19.48
CA ASP A 160 31.13 -6.00 18.33
C ASP A 160 30.50 -5.52 17.00
N SER A 161 29.84 -4.36 17.06
CA SER A 161 29.11 -3.73 15.96
C SER A 161 28.02 -4.61 15.33
N GLN A 162 27.45 -5.55 16.10
CA GLN A 162 26.39 -6.45 15.67
C GLN A 162 25.32 -6.62 16.76
N VAL A 163 24.11 -6.96 16.36
CA VAL A 163 23.02 -7.37 17.26
C VAL A 163 22.28 -8.56 16.68
N LEU A 164 22.04 -9.59 17.50
CA LEU A 164 21.28 -10.78 17.09
C LEU A 164 19.84 -10.66 17.58
N ILE A 165 18.87 -10.66 16.66
CA ILE A 165 17.43 -10.56 16.97
C ILE A 165 16.80 -11.96 16.98
N GLY A 166 16.19 -12.29 18.10
CA GLY A 166 15.43 -13.52 18.35
C GLY A 166 13.96 -13.28 18.72
N ALA A 167 13.24 -14.36 19.02
CA ALA A 167 11.82 -14.32 19.38
C ALA A 167 11.57 -13.56 20.71
N GLU A 168 12.56 -13.51 21.58
CA GLU A 168 12.58 -12.83 22.88
C GLU A 168 12.75 -11.31 22.76
N ASN A 169 13.32 -10.83 21.65
CA ASN A 169 13.61 -9.42 21.42
C ASN A 169 12.51 -8.69 20.64
N VAL A 170 11.39 -9.37 20.40
CA VAL A 170 10.31 -8.85 19.59
C VAL A 170 8.95 -8.98 20.27
N ALA A 171 8.08 -8.00 20.04
CA ALA A 171 6.66 -8.11 20.36
C ALA A 171 5.80 -7.61 19.21
N TRP A 172 4.79 -8.39 18.83
CA TRP A 172 3.90 -8.04 17.74
C TRP A 172 2.96 -6.90 18.13
N SER A 173 2.99 -5.81 17.37
CA SER A 173 2.02 -4.73 17.46
C SER A 173 0.93 -4.93 16.41
N GLN A 174 -0.26 -5.31 16.85
CA GLN A 174 -1.42 -5.47 15.97
C GLN A 174 -1.79 -4.17 15.24
N GLN A 175 -1.64 -3.03 15.93
CA GLN A 175 -1.91 -1.70 15.37
C GLN A 175 -0.95 -1.36 14.23
N LEU A 176 0.34 -1.68 14.39
CA LEU A 176 1.35 -1.39 13.37
C LEU A 176 1.41 -2.47 12.29
N GLY A 177 0.95 -3.69 12.59
CA GLY A 177 1.18 -4.86 11.74
C GLY A 177 2.67 -5.21 11.65
N MET A 178 3.45 -4.93 12.70
CA MET A 178 4.90 -5.11 12.76
C MET A 178 5.31 -5.56 14.17
N PHE A 179 6.45 -6.24 14.27
CA PHE A 179 7.17 -6.44 15.52
C PHE A 179 7.85 -5.13 15.95
N ARG A 180 7.61 -4.70 17.19
CA ARG A 180 8.53 -3.79 17.86
C ARG A 180 9.77 -4.57 18.27
N VAL A 181 10.94 -3.98 18.06
CA VAL A 181 12.24 -4.56 18.41
C VAL A 181 12.98 -3.61 19.33
N GLU A 182 13.40 -4.10 20.49
CA GLU A 182 14.21 -3.33 21.43
C GLU A 182 15.66 -3.77 21.30
N VAL A 183 16.56 -2.81 21.02
CA VAL A 183 18.01 -3.02 21.04
C VAL A 183 18.60 -2.17 22.16
N ALA A 184 19.53 -2.76 22.92
CA ALA A 184 20.35 -2.08 23.90
C ALA A 184 21.77 -1.92 23.32
N PHE A 185 22.30 -0.70 23.39
CA PHE A 185 23.63 -0.38 22.87
C PHE A 185 24.64 -0.24 24.01
N PRO A 186 25.94 -0.51 23.75
CA PRO A 186 27.01 -0.22 24.69
C PRO A 186 26.99 1.25 25.14
N ALA A 187 27.47 1.54 26.35
CA ALA A 187 27.50 2.93 26.84
C ALA A 187 28.44 3.84 26.03
N GLU A 188 29.47 3.26 25.42
CA GLU A 188 30.49 3.97 24.64
C GLU A 188 30.56 3.43 23.21
N PRO A 189 30.91 4.26 22.22
CA PRO A 189 31.07 3.86 20.84
C PRO A 189 32.18 2.82 20.66
N GLN A 190 31.93 1.83 19.80
CA GLN A 190 32.91 0.81 19.43
C GLN A 190 33.64 1.21 18.14
N GLY A 191 34.90 1.59 18.26
CA GLY A 191 35.75 1.96 17.12
C GLY A 191 35.60 3.41 16.63
N PRO A 192 36.38 3.80 15.59
CA PRO A 192 36.34 5.15 15.02
C PRO A 192 35.02 5.39 14.27
N ILE A 193 34.63 6.66 14.12
CA ILE A 193 33.43 7.07 13.36
C ILE A 193 33.49 6.60 11.90
N ALA A 194 34.66 6.66 11.28
CA ALA A 194 34.87 6.25 9.89
C ALA A 194 36.29 5.71 9.66
N VAL A 195 36.41 4.72 8.77
CA VAL A 195 37.67 4.12 8.32
C VAL A 195 37.71 4.13 6.80
N GLY A 196 38.74 4.77 6.24
CA GLY A 196 38.78 5.03 4.79
C GLY A 196 37.80 6.14 4.42
N LEU A 197 37.18 6.04 3.24
CA LEU A 197 36.23 7.01 2.65
C LEU A 197 36.83 8.33 2.12
N GLY A 198 38.16 8.45 2.09
CA GLY A 198 38.83 9.65 1.57
C GLY A 198 38.43 10.91 2.33
N GLU A 199 38.25 12.02 1.60
CA GLU A 199 37.94 13.33 2.17
C GLU A 199 36.72 13.32 3.11
N SER A 200 35.67 12.58 2.76
CA SER A 200 34.48 12.46 3.60
C SER A 200 34.81 11.82 4.96
N GLY A 201 35.54 10.70 4.95
CA GLY A 201 35.94 10.04 6.18
C GLY A 201 36.89 10.89 7.03
N ASP A 202 37.75 11.68 6.39
CA ASP A 202 38.63 12.63 7.06
C ASP A 202 37.83 13.71 7.81
N ARG A 203 36.83 14.31 7.16
CA ARG A 203 35.93 15.32 7.77
C ARG A 203 35.12 14.76 8.93
N LEU A 204 34.54 13.56 8.76
CA LEU A 204 33.78 12.91 9.82
C LEU A 204 34.64 12.68 11.06
N ARG A 205 35.89 12.23 10.90
CA ARG A 205 36.82 12.05 12.02
C ARG A 205 37.16 13.37 12.69
N GLU A 206 37.47 14.42 11.92
CA GLU A 206 37.76 15.75 12.46
C GLU A 206 36.59 16.31 13.28
N TRP A 207 35.38 16.29 12.72
CA TRP A 207 34.18 16.80 13.41
C TRP A 207 33.81 15.98 14.65
N TYR A 208 34.04 14.67 14.61
CA TYR A 208 33.80 13.78 15.73
C TYR A 208 34.82 14.00 16.86
N GLU A 209 36.10 14.13 16.53
CA GLU A 209 37.15 14.50 17.51
C GLU A 209 36.87 15.86 18.16
N ALA A 210 36.28 16.80 17.41
CA ALA A 210 35.82 18.09 17.92
C ALA A 210 34.51 18.01 18.74
N GLY A 211 33.85 16.86 18.81
CA GLY A 211 32.57 16.67 19.50
C GLY A 211 31.36 17.31 18.80
N THR A 212 31.49 17.63 17.52
CA THR A 212 30.47 18.32 16.72
C THR A 212 29.73 17.41 15.73
N ALA A 213 30.15 16.16 15.57
CA ALA A 213 29.44 15.12 14.83
C ALA A 213 28.94 14.02 15.78
N ALA A 214 27.74 13.49 15.53
CA ALA A 214 27.10 12.49 16.37
C ALA A 214 27.70 11.08 16.21
N GLY A 215 28.25 10.77 15.04
CA GLY A 215 28.65 9.40 14.70
C GLY A 215 27.45 8.48 14.46
N ASN A 216 27.75 7.18 14.31
CA ASN A 216 26.74 6.14 14.07
C ASN A 216 26.49 5.24 15.28
N HIS A 217 27.03 5.59 16.44
CA HIS A 217 26.73 4.87 17.66
C HIS A 217 25.23 4.96 17.98
N GLY A 218 24.58 3.81 18.16
CA GLY A 218 23.12 3.71 18.33
C GLY A 218 22.33 3.63 17.03
N ASP A 219 22.98 3.61 15.86
CA ASP A 219 22.32 3.39 14.57
C ASP A 219 22.41 1.91 14.14
N LEU A 220 21.43 1.45 13.36
CA LEU A 220 21.32 0.10 12.85
C LEU A 220 21.45 0.00 11.32
N TYR A 221 22.03 -1.11 10.86
CA TYR A 221 22.01 -1.56 9.46
C TYR A 221 21.26 -2.90 9.34
N ASP A 222 20.09 -2.88 8.69
CA ASP A 222 19.18 -4.04 8.53
C ASP A 222 19.15 -4.55 7.08
N ASN A 223 19.86 -5.65 6.80
CA ASN A 223 19.93 -6.24 5.47
C ASN A 223 18.86 -7.34 5.28
N HIS A 224 18.02 -7.18 4.26
CA HIS A 224 16.95 -8.13 3.89
C HIS A 224 17.19 -8.78 2.53
N ASP A 225 18.44 -9.04 2.16
CA ASP A 225 18.79 -9.78 0.94
C ASP A 225 19.83 -10.87 1.14
N THR A 226 19.99 -11.33 2.38
CA THR A 226 20.91 -12.41 2.73
C THR A 226 22.34 -12.10 2.28
N ASP A 227 22.76 -10.85 2.53
CA ASP A 227 24.09 -10.33 2.18
C ASP A 227 24.41 -10.23 0.69
N HIS A 228 23.41 -10.33 -0.17
CA HIS A 228 23.56 -10.19 -1.62
C HIS A 228 24.02 -8.77 -2.00
N SER A 229 23.50 -7.74 -1.34
CA SER A 229 23.90 -6.35 -1.57
C SER A 229 24.28 -5.60 -0.28
N ASN A 230 25.41 -6.00 0.30
CA ASN A 230 25.94 -5.27 1.43
C ASN A 230 26.53 -3.91 1.05
N MET A 231 26.15 -2.87 1.82
CA MET A 231 26.94 -1.65 1.86
C MET A 231 28.32 -1.89 2.49
N ASN A 232 29.28 -0.99 2.28
CA ASN A 232 30.59 -1.04 2.94
C ASN A 232 30.50 -0.59 4.41
N TYR A 233 29.72 -1.30 5.23
CA TYR A 233 29.49 -0.96 6.64
C TYR A 233 30.77 -1.02 7.48
N LYS A 234 31.80 -1.77 7.04
CA LYS A 234 33.14 -1.79 7.69
C LYS A 234 33.83 -0.43 7.67
N ALA A 235 33.46 0.46 6.74
CA ALA A 235 33.96 1.82 6.71
C ALA A 235 33.32 2.72 7.78
N LEU A 236 32.27 2.27 8.45
CA LEU A 236 31.57 2.97 9.54
C LEU A 236 31.45 2.05 10.77
N PRO A 237 32.55 1.78 11.50
CA PRO A 237 32.58 0.77 12.58
C PRO A 237 31.56 0.97 13.70
N GLN A 238 31.09 2.20 13.94
CA GLN A 238 30.09 2.48 14.97
C GLN A 238 28.67 2.01 14.61
N LEU A 239 28.40 1.75 13.32
CA LEU A 239 27.10 1.28 12.85
C LEU A 239 26.89 -0.18 13.26
N THR A 240 25.77 -0.46 13.93
CA THR A 240 25.47 -1.81 14.43
C THR A 240 24.69 -2.59 13.39
N ARG A 241 25.23 -3.72 12.95
CA ARG A 241 24.58 -4.58 11.97
C ARG A 241 23.56 -5.51 12.63
N VAL A 242 22.36 -5.59 12.06
CA VAL A 242 21.31 -6.49 12.51
C VAL A 242 21.53 -7.87 11.91
N GLU A 243 21.50 -8.88 12.77
CA GLU A 243 21.50 -10.30 12.42
C GLU A 243 20.27 -10.97 13.01
N PHE A 244 19.86 -12.08 12.40
CA PHE A 244 18.66 -12.82 12.83
C PHE A 244 19.00 -14.26 13.23
N THR A 245 18.31 -14.74 14.26
CA THR A 245 18.32 -16.16 14.66
C THR A 245 17.76 -17.06 13.56
N ASP A 246 18.09 -18.35 13.61
CA ASP A 246 17.59 -19.35 12.66
C ASP A 246 16.05 -19.45 12.66
N ASP A 247 15.38 -19.18 13.78
CA ASP A 247 13.92 -19.26 13.88
C ASP A 247 13.22 -18.19 13.02
N ILE A 248 13.79 -16.98 12.99
CA ILE A 248 13.37 -15.88 12.10
C ILE A 248 13.79 -16.19 10.65
N LYS A 249 15.00 -16.71 10.45
CA LYS A 249 15.51 -17.05 9.11
C LYS A 249 14.67 -18.11 8.41
N ASN A 250 14.32 -19.18 9.11
CA ASN A 250 13.48 -20.27 8.63
C ASN A 250 12.04 -19.83 8.30
N ARG A 251 11.58 -18.71 8.85
CA ARG A 251 10.28 -18.08 8.50
C ARG A 251 10.37 -17.10 7.34
N GLY A 252 11.56 -16.86 6.79
CA GLY A 252 11.77 -15.95 5.67
C GLY A 252 11.53 -14.47 6.00
N MET A 253 11.58 -14.08 7.28
CA MET A 253 11.32 -12.70 7.71
C MET A 253 12.48 -11.73 7.49
N HIS A 254 13.64 -12.24 7.09
CA HIS A 254 14.90 -11.51 6.87
C HIS A 254 15.20 -11.32 5.37
N HIS A 255 14.22 -11.53 4.48
CA HIS A 255 14.44 -11.54 3.05
C HIS A 255 13.28 -10.89 2.29
N GLY A 256 13.62 -9.99 1.36
CA GLY A 256 12.66 -9.25 0.53
C GLY A 256 12.32 -7.88 1.10
N LEU A 257 11.10 -7.39 0.84
CA LEU A 257 10.60 -6.17 1.45
C LEU A 257 10.63 -6.30 2.98
N GLN A 258 11.34 -5.38 3.64
CA GLN A 258 11.31 -5.27 5.09
C GLN A 258 9.91 -4.80 5.51
N ARG A 259 9.19 -5.68 6.19
CA ARG A 259 7.82 -5.42 6.64
C ARG A 259 7.52 -5.92 8.05
N PHE A 260 8.54 -6.41 8.75
CA PHE A 260 8.35 -7.16 9.97
C PHE A 260 8.84 -6.41 11.20
N PHE A 261 9.91 -5.63 11.11
CA PHE A 261 10.59 -5.11 12.30
C PHE A 261 10.57 -3.58 12.34
N LEU A 262 10.18 -3.04 13.48
CA LEU A 262 10.29 -1.62 13.80
C LEU A 262 11.17 -1.50 15.05
N TYR A 263 12.44 -1.16 14.82
CA TYR A 263 13.44 -0.93 15.86
C TYR A 263 13.19 0.36 16.66
N ASN A 264 13.64 0.35 17.92
CA ASN A 264 13.70 1.51 18.81
C ASN A 264 14.88 2.48 18.51
N ALA A 265 15.53 2.34 17.35
CA ALA A 265 16.75 3.04 17.00
C ALA A 265 16.74 3.49 15.52
N PRO A 266 17.47 4.57 15.16
CA PRO A 266 17.68 4.94 13.77
C PRO A 266 18.17 3.76 12.95
N THR A 267 17.51 3.46 11.84
CA THR A 267 17.84 2.29 11.04
C THR A 267 17.91 2.65 9.56
N ILE A 268 18.96 2.19 8.89
CA ILE A 268 18.97 2.08 7.44
C ILE A 268 18.99 0.62 7.04
N GLY A 269 18.43 0.29 5.89
CA GLY A 269 18.43 -1.10 5.45
C GLY A 269 18.08 -1.26 3.98
N ASN A 270 18.27 -2.45 3.44
CA ASN A 270 18.00 -2.68 2.03
C ASN A 270 17.50 -4.08 1.72
N SER A 271 16.98 -4.22 0.50
CA SER A 271 16.87 -5.52 -0.15
C SER A 271 17.06 -5.35 -1.66
N SER A 272 18.17 -5.84 -2.20
CA SER A 272 18.44 -5.88 -3.64
C SER A 272 17.77 -7.09 -4.34
N THR A 273 16.64 -7.55 -3.81
CA THR A 273 15.83 -8.64 -4.39
C THR A 273 14.67 -8.08 -5.19
N ALA A 274 14.08 -8.88 -6.07
CA ALA A 274 12.90 -8.49 -6.83
C ALA A 274 12.08 -9.71 -7.25
N PHE A 275 10.83 -9.48 -7.60
CA PHE A 275 10.03 -10.46 -8.33
C PHE A 275 10.38 -10.36 -9.81
N THR A 276 11.10 -11.35 -10.34
CA THR A 276 11.74 -11.26 -11.66
C THR A 276 10.97 -11.95 -12.79
N ALA A 277 9.91 -12.69 -12.45
CA ALA A 277 9.15 -13.50 -13.40
C ALA A 277 7.63 -13.38 -13.18
N GLY A 278 6.89 -13.78 -14.22
CA GLY A 278 5.43 -13.75 -14.22
C GLY A 278 4.85 -12.34 -14.45
N PRO A 279 3.51 -12.23 -14.54
CA PRO A 279 2.84 -10.98 -14.86
C PRO A 279 2.95 -9.92 -13.74
N GLN A 280 3.30 -10.33 -12.52
CA GLN A 280 3.43 -9.48 -11.34
C GLN A 280 4.90 -9.18 -10.98
N TRP A 281 5.84 -9.30 -11.92
CA TRP A 281 7.21 -8.85 -11.74
C TRP A 281 7.25 -7.42 -11.20
N ARG A 282 8.19 -7.10 -10.31
CA ARG A 282 8.37 -5.79 -9.67
C ARG A 282 9.57 -5.77 -8.71
N CYS A 283 10.16 -4.59 -8.50
CA CYS A 283 11.05 -4.37 -7.35
C CYS A 283 10.29 -4.37 -6.01
N GLN A 284 11.04 -4.45 -4.90
CA GLN A 284 10.46 -4.38 -3.55
C GLN A 284 9.78 -3.03 -3.28
N GLY A 285 10.29 -1.94 -3.86
CA GLY A 285 9.69 -0.61 -3.77
C GLY A 285 8.28 -0.56 -4.35
N ARG A 286 8.11 -0.98 -5.61
CA ARG A 286 6.77 -1.07 -6.23
C ARG A 286 5.89 -2.08 -5.51
N PHE A 287 6.46 -3.20 -5.04
CA PHE A 287 5.72 -4.15 -4.21
C PHE A 287 5.17 -3.49 -2.94
N ALA A 288 5.94 -2.65 -2.26
CA ALA A 288 5.46 -1.92 -1.08
C ALA A 288 4.34 -0.93 -1.43
N LEU A 289 4.45 -0.20 -2.54
CA LEU A 289 3.44 0.78 -2.97
C LEU A 289 2.13 0.17 -3.46
N THR A 290 2.17 -1.08 -3.93
CA THR A 290 1.01 -1.81 -4.48
C THR A 290 0.46 -2.87 -3.52
N SER A 291 1.19 -3.16 -2.44
CA SER A 291 0.70 -4.05 -1.38
C SER A 291 -0.27 -3.30 -0.49
N PRO A 292 -1.43 -3.89 -0.18
CA PRO A 292 -2.32 -3.26 0.77
C PRO A 292 -1.62 -3.09 2.13
N GLY A 293 -1.76 -1.90 2.74
CA GLY A 293 -1.06 -1.54 3.98
C GLY A 293 0.44 -1.24 3.84
N GLY A 294 1.06 -1.55 2.70
CA GLY A 294 2.48 -1.29 2.45
C GLY A 294 2.87 0.19 2.57
N PRO A 295 2.14 1.15 1.98
CA PRO A 295 2.43 2.57 2.14
C PRO A 295 2.34 3.06 3.60
N GLN A 296 1.39 2.53 4.38
CA GLN A 296 1.27 2.88 5.81
C GLN A 296 2.44 2.31 6.63
N LEU A 297 2.89 1.10 6.30
CA LEU A 297 4.11 0.51 6.85
C LEU A 297 5.33 1.38 6.55
N LEU A 298 5.47 1.84 5.30
CA LEU A 298 6.56 2.71 4.89
C LEU A 298 6.52 4.05 5.66
N TYR A 299 5.33 4.62 5.88
CA TYR A 299 5.16 5.79 6.74
C TYR A 299 5.58 5.52 8.19
N ASN A 300 5.21 4.36 8.75
CA ASN A 300 5.58 3.97 10.11
C ASN A 300 7.10 3.81 10.26
N GLN A 301 7.79 3.24 9.26
CA GLN A 301 9.25 3.20 9.20
C GLN A 301 9.85 4.61 9.13
N TYR A 302 9.37 5.44 8.19
CA TYR A 302 9.84 6.80 7.99
C TYR A 302 9.74 7.67 9.26
N ARG A 303 8.62 7.59 9.98
CA ARG A 303 8.40 8.28 11.26
C ARG A 303 9.04 7.58 12.46
N GLY A 304 9.31 6.28 12.33
CA GLY A 304 10.09 5.48 13.28
C GLY A 304 11.60 5.65 13.13
N ASN A 305 12.05 6.65 12.37
CA ASN A 305 13.46 6.93 12.06
C ASN A 305 14.14 5.79 11.27
N GLN A 306 13.44 5.17 10.33
CA GLN A 306 13.95 4.09 9.50
C GLN A 306 13.78 4.39 8.02
N LEU A 307 14.82 4.15 7.23
CA LEU A 307 14.81 4.39 5.79
C LEU A 307 15.39 3.18 5.05
N PHE A 308 14.61 2.66 4.11
CA PHE A 308 15.00 1.50 3.31
C PHE A 308 15.26 1.84 1.84
N PHE A 309 16.21 1.11 1.26
CA PHE A 309 16.72 1.30 -0.09
C PHE A 309 16.40 0.07 -0.93
N TYR A 310 15.83 0.30 -2.11
CA TYR A 310 15.45 -0.77 -3.04
C TYR A 310 15.85 -0.40 -4.46
N PRO A 311 16.71 -1.19 -5.13
CA PRO A 311 16.91 -1.03 -6.57
C PRO A 311 15.62 -1.23 -7.35
N GLU A 312 15.48 -0.54 -8.47
CA GLU A 312 14.45 -0.87 -9.45
C GLU A 312 14.77 -2.21 -10.16
N HIS A 313 13.76 -2.85 -10.74
CA HIS A 313 13.87 -4.13 -11.44
C HIS A 313 13.16 -4.07 -12.80
N ARG A 314 13.51 -3.09 -13.62
CA ARG A 314 12.86 -2.66 -14.88
C ARG A 314 11.59 -1.84 -14.69
N ASP A 315 11.37 -1.37 -13.45
CA ASP A 315 10.21 -0.55 -13.10
C ASP A 315 10.33 0.88 -13.63
N HIS A 316 11.56 1.29 -13.97
CA HIS A 316 11.91 2.64 -14.41
C HIS A 316 13.08 2.57 -15.42
N ASP A 317 12.84 1.92 -16.56
CA ASP A 317 13.81 1.81 -17.66
C ASP A 317 13.24 2.40 -18.95
N PRO A 318 14.00 3.18 -19.74
CA PRO A 318 13.52 3.69 -21.02
C PRO A 318 12.99 2.58 -21.93
N GLY A 319 11.84 2.83 -22.57
CA GLY A 319 11.15 1.85 -23.41
C GLY A 319 9.66 1.81 -23.10
N HIS A 320 8.97 0.89 -23.77
CA HIS A 320 7.52 0.73 -23.65
C HIS A 320 7.22 -0.76 -23.87
N ASN A 321 6.57 -1.42 -22.90
CA ASN A 321 6.20 -2.84 -22.95
C ASN A 321 7.37 -3.83 -23.01
N GLY A 322 8.55 -3.44 -22.54
CA GLY A 322 9.76 -4.25 -22.60
C GLY A 322 10.45 -4.26 -23.97
N LYS A 323 9.90 -3.55 -24.99
CA LYS A 323 10.60 -3.32 -26.27
C LYS A 323 11.79 -2.39 -26.03
N ASP A 324 12.91 -2.69 -26.67
CA ASP A 324 14.20 -1.98 -26.48
C ASP A 324 14.74 -1.97 -25.04
N GLY A 325 14.25 -2.89 -24.19
CA GLY A 325 14.84 -3.21 -22.88
C GLY A 325 14.02 -2.76 -21.67
N GLY A 326 13.17 -1.74 -21.78
CA GLY A 326 12.47 -1.15 -20.62
C GLY A 326 10.94 -1.07 -20.75
N TYR A 327 10.28 -0.78 -19.64
CA TYR A 327 8.82 -0.61 -19.54
C TYR A 327 8.40 0.85 -19.36
N GLY A 328 9.35 1.79 -19.45
CA GLY A 328 9.23 3.18 -19.00
C GLY A 328 9.08 3.25 -17.49
N ASP A 329 8.41 4.29 -16.98
CA ASP A 329 8.04 4.37 -15.58
C ASP A 329 6.69 3.68 -15.34
N VAL A 330 6.73 2.55 -14.63
CA VAL A 330 5.53 1.80 -14.19
C VAL A 330 5.29 1.90 -12.68
N LEU A 331 5.97 2.80 -11.98
CA LEU A 331 5.71 3.06 -10.57
C LEU A 331 4.38 3.82 -10.42
N PRO A 332 3.48 3.38 -9.53
CA PRO A 332 2.17 4.03 -9.38
C PRO A 332 2.23 5.37 -8.66
N ALA A 333 3.28 5.63 -7.89
CA ALA A 333 3.38 6.78 -7.01
C ALA A 333 4.83 7.15 -6.70
N ASN A 334 5.05 8.42 -6.38
CA ASN A 334 6.25 8.90 -5.71
C ASN A 334 5.97 9.06 -4.20
N THR A 335 6.96 8.78 -3.35
CA THR A 335 6.81 8.90 -1.89
C THR A 335 8.12 9.34 -1.25
N PRO A 336 8.10 9.93 -0.04
CA PRO A 336 9.32 10.26 0.68
C PRO A 336 9.81 9.10 1.58
N TYR A 337 9.15 7.94 1.57
CA TYR A 337 9.36 6.91 2.60
C TYR A 337 10.53 5.96 2.34
N LEU A 338 11.01 5.90 1.10
CA LEU A 338 12.08 5.02 0.66
C LEU A 338 12.96 5.73 -0.37
N ILE A 339 14.12 5.14 -0.68
CA ILE A 339 14.95 5.57 -1.81
C ILE A 339 15.01 4.42 -2.82
N LEU A 340 14.51 4.68 -4.03
CA LEU A 340 14.69 3.77 -5.16
C LEU A 340 15.95 4.15 -5.92
N SER A 341 16.88 3.22 -6.09
CA SER A 341 18.08 3.44 -6.90
C SER A 341 17.87 2.95 -8.33
N GLN A 342 18.36 3.73 -9.30
CA GLN A 342 18.38 3.34 -10.71
C GLN A 342 19.41 2.23 -10.91
N GLY A 343 19.02 1.17 -11.63
CA GLY A 343 19.86 0.00 -11.88
C GLY A 343 19.48 -1.20 -11.01
N SER A 344 20.30 -2.24 -11.09
CA SER A 344 20.01 -3.55 -10.47
C SER A 344 20.69 -3.73 -9.11
N SER A 345 20.84 -4.99 -8.66
CA SER A 345 21.47 -5.33 -7.37
C SER A 345 22.82 -4.63 -7.19
N GLY A 346 23.01 -3.95 -6.06
CA GLY A 346 24.23 -3.19 -5.78
C GLY A 346 24.13 -1.69 -6.03
N SER A 347 23.16 -1.22 -6.81
CA SER A 347 22.96 0.22 -7.05
C SER A 347 22.57 1.01 -5.80
N ASP A 348 21.96 0.35 -4.83
CA ASP A 348 21.52 0.86 -3.53
C ASP A 348 22.68 1.18 -2.57
N ARG A 349 23.84 0.53 -2.74
CA ARG A 349 24.98 0.61 -1.81
C ARG A 349 25.53 2.01 -1.61
N ALA A 350 25.61 2.80 -2.69
CA ALA A 350 26.12 4.17 -2.63
C ALA A 350 25.17 5.08 -1.82
N PHE A 351 23.86 4.91 -1.99
CA PHE A 351 22.85 5.67 -1.26
C PHE A 351 22.84 5.34 0.23
N MET A 352 22.89 4.06 0.58
CA MET A 352 22.96 3.62 1.99
C MET A 352 24.18 4.21 2.70
N LEU A 353 25.35 4.12 2.05
CA LEU A 353 26.60 4.64 2.62
C LEU A 353 26.53 6.17 2.79
N ALA A 354 26.07 6.89 1.76
CA ALA A 354 25.91 8.35 1.82
C ALA A 354 24.95 8.79 2.94
N VAL A 355 23.83 8.07 3.14
CA VAL A 355 22.88 8.37 4.22
C VAL A 355 23.48 8.05 5.60
N ALA A 356 24.19 6.94 5.74
CA ALA A 356 24.88 6.61 6.99
C ALA A 356 25.90 7.69 7.39
N GLN A 357 26.68 8.17 6.43
CA GLN A 357 27.63 9.28 6.59
C GLN A 357 26.92 10.59 6.97
N THR A 358 25.79 10.89 6.32
CA THR A 358 24.94 12.05 6.64
C THR A 358 24.44 11.99 8.07
N MET A 359 23.94 10.83 8.51
CA MET A 359 23.49 10.62 9.89
C MET A 359 24.63 10.76 10.90
N ALA A 360 25.85 10.37 10.51
CA ALA A 360 27.05 10.52 11.35
C ALA A 360 27.49 11.98 11.49
N ALA A 361 27.35 12.76 10.41
CA ALA A 361 27.75 14.17 10.33
C ALA A 361 26.84 15.13 11.12
N LEU A 362 25.57 14.76 11.36
CA LEU A 362 24.65 15.56 12.16
C LEU A 362 25.27 15.92 13.52
N GLN A 363 25.02 17.14 14.00
CA GLN A 363 25.40 17.49 15.37
C GLN A 363 24.67 16.59 16.39
N PRO A 364 25.31 16.21 17.52
CA PRO A 364 24.70 15.33 18.52
C PRO A 364 23.33 15.81 19.01
N ALA A 365 23.20 17.10 19.32
CA ALA A 365 21.94 17.68 19.79
C ALA A 365 20.84 17.69 18.71
N VAL A 366 21.22 17.89 17.45
CA VAL A 366 20.29 17.86 16.30
C VAL A 366 19.78 16.45 16.09
N LYS A 367 20.69 15.46 15.96
CA LYS A 367 20.31 14.06 15.73
C LYS A 367 19.38 13.56 16.84
N LYS A 368 19.73 13.81 18.11
CA LYS A 368 18.89 13.45 19.26
C LYS A 368 17.48 14.02 19.15
N LYS A 369 17.36 15.34 18.94
CA LYS A 369 16.06 16.02 18.82
C LYS A 369 15.23 15.48 17.65
N LEU A 370 15.87 15.23 16.52
CA LEU A 370 15.22 14.66 15.35
C LEU A 370 14.69 13.24 15.63
N VAL A 371 15.50 12.39 16.28
CA VAL A 371 15.10 11.02 16.64
C VAL A 371 13.92 11.01 17.59
N GLU A 372 13.98 11.79 18.67
CA GLU A 372 12.91 11.90 19.69
C GLU A 372 11.58 12.38 19.08
N GLN A 373 11.63 13.18 18.01
CA GLN A 373 10.46 13.70 17.32
C GLN A 373 10.05 12.89 16.08
N GLY A 374 10.75 11.80 15.75
CA GLY A 374 10.53 10.97 14.56
C GLY A 374 10.89 11.66 13.23
N LEU A 375 11.66 12.75 13.28
CA LEU A 375 11.96 13.66 12.17
C LEU A 375 13.33 13.40 11.52
N LEU A 376 14.07 12.37 11.95
CA LEU A 376 15.37 12.08 11.38
C LEU A 376 15.28 11.78 9.88
N MET A 377 14.45 10.82 9.48
CA MET A 377 14.34 10.45 8.06
C MET A 377 13.68 11.52 7.19
N PRO A 378 12.69 12.29 7.67
CA PRO A 378 12.28 13.51 6.97
C PRO A 378 13.40 14.50 6.70
N THR A 379 14.26 14.73 7.69
CA THR A 379 15.40 15.64 7.55
C THR A 379 16.47 15.05 6.61
N VAL A 380 16.75 13.75 6.70
CA VAL A 380 17.66 13.06 5.78
C VAL A 380 17.16 13.15 4.34
N GLN A 381 15.86 12.94 4.08
CA GLN A 381 15.28 13.10 2.75
C GLN A 381 15.38 14.55 2.26
N TRP A 382 15.21 15.52 3.14
CA TRP A 382 15.42 16.93 2.83
C TRP A 382 16.87 17.21 2.42
N ILE A 383 17.86 16.74 3.20
CA ILE A 383 19.29 16.87 2.92
C ILE A 383 19.64 16.19 1.59
N PHE A 384 19.24 14.92 1.43
CA PHE A 384 19.51 14.11 0.24
C PHE A 384 19.03 14.80 -1.04
N ARG A 385 17.80 15.33 -1.03
CA ARG A 385 17.20 15.99 -2.21
C ARG A 385 17.81 17.38 -2.47
N HIS A 386 18.15 18.14 -1.43
CA HIS A 386 18.84 19.44 -1.59
C HIS A 386 20.28 19.29 -2.08
N SER A 387 20.91 18.17 -1.75
CA SER A 387 22.28 17.88 -2.15
C SER A 387 22.39 17.20 -3.50
N ASN A 388 21.28 16.74 -4.08
CA ASN A 388 21.29 16.12 -5.41
C ASN A 388 21.92 17.07 -6.45
N LYS A 389 22.85 16.58 -7.26
CA LYS A 389 23.57 17.38 -8.27
C LYS A 389 22.67 18.01 -9.33
N MET A 390 21.47 17.47 -9.54
CA MET A 390 20.45 18.05 -10.43
C MET A 390 19.78 19.28 -9.82
N ALA A 391 19.80 19.44 -8.49
CA ALA A 391 19.27 20.59 -7.76
C ALA A 391 20.36 21.64 -7.54
N THR A 392 20.73 22.35 -8.61
CA THR A 392 21.85 23.31 -8.60
C THR A 392 21.51 24.67 -7.99
N THR A 393 20.22 25.01 -7.86
CA THR A 393 19.74 26.26 -7.23
C THR A 393 18.63 25.96 -6.21
N PRO A 394 18.33 26.89 -5.28
CA PRO A 394 17.18 26.75 -4.37
C PRO A 394 15.85 26.53 -5.10
N GLU A 395 15.65 27.17 -6.25
CA GLU A 395 14.44 27.01 -7.07
C GLU A 395 14.39 25.64 -7.75
N ALA A 396 15.54 25.07 -8.11
CA ALA A 396 15.61 23.74 -8.70
C ALA A 396 15.09 22.65 -7.74
N TYR A 397 15.14 22.90 -6.42
CA TYR A 397 14.51 22.02 -5.42
C TYR A 397 13.00 21.89 -5.66
N LEU A 398 12.33 22.96 -6.10
CA LEU A 398 10.90 22.96 -6.41
C LEU A 398 10.63 22.48 -7.84
N THR A 399 11.33 21.44 -8.30
CA THR A 399 11.11 20.86 -9.63
C THR A 399 11.21 19.34 -9.60
N GLY A 400 10.68 18.68 -10.63
CA GLY A 400 10.80 17.23 -10.78
C GLY A 400 12.24 16.71 -10.82
N ALA A 401 13.22 17.56 -11.18
CA ALA A 401 14.63 17.17 -11.28
C ALA A 401 15.25 16.84 -9.91
N ALA A 402 14.85 17.56 -8.85
CA ALA A 402 15.28 17.26 -7.48
C ALA A 402 14.49 16.10 -6.85
N HIS A 403 13.38 15.70 -7.47
CA HIS A 403 12.43 14.75 -6.93
C HIS A 403 12.02 13.65 -7.92
N PRO A 404 12.98 12.98 -8.57
CA PRO A 404 12.65 11.82 -9.38
C PRO A 404 12.08 10.71 -8.50
N THR A 405 11.42 9.75 -9.13
CA THR A 405 10.86 8.56 -8.46
C THR A 405 11.95 7.52 -8.19
N VAL A 406 12.95 7.49 -9.08
CA VAL A 406 14.13 6.64 -8.99
C VAL A 406 15.37 7.52 -9.14
N PHE A 407 16.33 7.36 -8.24
CA PHE A 407 17.52 8.19 -8.15
C PHE A 407 18.72 7.52 -8.80
N ASP A 408 19.47 8.31 -9.56
CA ASP A 408 20.75 7.88 -10.14
C ASP A 408 21.89 8.14 -9.16
N GLY A 409 22.71 7.11 -8.90
CA GLY A 409 23.86 7.20 -7.99
C GLY A 409 24.91 8.22 -8.44
N GLU A 410 25.00 8.53 -9.74
CA GLU A 410 25.90 9.56 -10.26
C GLU A 410 25.55 10.97 -9.75
N GLN A 411 24.29 11.18 -9.37
CA GLN A 411 23.77 12.47 -8.88
C GLN A 411 23.99 12.68 -7.37
N LEU A 412 24.57 11.71 -6.66
CA LEU A 412 24.91 11.83 -5.24
C LEU A 412 26.07 12.81 -5.03
N ASP A 413 25.88 13.77 -4.13
CA ASP A 413 26.93 14.66 -3.61
C ASP A 413 27.08 14.45 -2.10
N VAL A 414 27.90 13.46 -1.74
CA VAL A 414 28.07 13.02 -0.35
C VAL A 414 28.66 14.13 0.52
N LEU A 415 29.64 14.89 0.02
CA LEU A 415 30.27 15.97 0.77
C LEU A 415 29.28 17.11 1.06
N LYS A 416 28.40 17.43 0.09
CA LYS A 416 27.33 18.42 0.32
C LYS A 416 26.29 17.91 1.32
N MET A 417 25.94 16.61 1.28
CA MET A 417 25.05 16.01 2.28
C MET A 417 25.63 16.09 3.70
N GLU A 418 26.89 15.72 3.88
CA GLU A 418 27.58 15.78 5.17
C GLU A 418 27.70 17.21 5.70
N THR A 419 28.07 18.16 4.82
CA THR A 419 28.19 19.57 5.20
C THR A 419 26.83 20.14 5.64
N LEU A 420 25.78 19.89 4.85
CA LEU A 420 24.43 20.36 5.19
C LEU A 420 23.90 19.72 6.49
N ALA A 421 24.23 18.47 6.76
CA ALA A 421 23.89 17.80 8.00
C ALA A 421 24.62 18.40 9.21
N HIS A 422 25.93 18.66 9.07
CA HIS A 422 26.76 19.21 10.14
C HIS A 422 26.41 20.67 10.46
N ASP A 423 26.08 21.46 9.43
CA ASP A 423 25.70 22.87 9.57
C ASP A 423 24.30 23.07 10.18
N LEU A 424 23.45 22.05 10.16
CA LEU A 424 22.07 22.13 10.64
C LEU A 424 22.04 22.47 12.14
N GLN A 425 21.17 23.41 12.55
CA GLN A 425 21.08 23.86 13.94
C GLN A 425 19.80 23.35 14.63
N PRO A 426 19.81 23.07 15.95
CA PRO A 426 18.65 22.54 16.67
C PRO A 426 17.38 23.42 16.64
N ASP A 427 17.53 24.72 16.41
CA ASP A 427 16.46 25.73 16.33
C ASP A 427 16.10 26.12 14.88
N ALA A 428 16.69 25.42 13.91
CA ALA A 428 16.57 25.62 12.47
C ALA A 428 16.34 24.29 11.76
N LEU A 429 15.34 23.51 12.20
CA LEU A 429 15.08 22.20 11.59
C LEU A 429 14.00 22.33 10.51
N PRO A 430 14.10 21.55 9.41
CA PRO A 430 13.07 21.57 8.38
C PRO A 430 11.72 21.07 8.92
N PRO A 431 10.60 21.63 8.43
CA PRO A 431 9.28 21.16 8.80
C PRO A 431 8.94 19.82 8.13
N LEU A 432 7.82 19.22 8.53
CA LEU A 432 7.22 18.04 7.93
C LEU A 432 5.86 18.40 7.32
N ALA A 433 5.75 18.30 5.99
CA ALA A 433 4.48 18.43 5.30
C ALA A 433 3.61 17.19 5.56
N LEU A 434 2.40 17.37 6.09
CA LEU A 434 1.38 16.33 6.20
C LEU A 434 0.22 16.66 5.25
N LEU A 435 -0.50 15.64 4.78
CA LEU A 435 -1.59 15.74 3.83
C LEU A 435 -2.82 15.00 4.33
N GLN A 436 -3.97 15.62 4.12
CA GLN A 436 -5.28 15.05 4.36
C GLN A 436 -6.19 15.33 3.16
N VAL A 437 -6.86 14.29 2.65
CA VAL A 437 -7.93 14.46 1.67
C VAL A 437 -9.17 14.95 2.42
N VAL A 438 -9.66 16.13 2.05
CA VAL A 438 -10.89 16.72 2.60
C VAL A 438 -12.10 16.24 1.82
N GLU A 439 -12.01 16.29 0.50
CA GLU A 439 -13.04 15.84 -0.43
C GLU A 439 -12.39 15.42 -1.75
N GLU A 440 -12.97 14.44 -2.44
CA GLU A 440 -12.56 14.06 -3.78
C GLU A 440 -13.74 13.54 -4.60
N THR A 441 -13.69 13.76 -5.91
CA THR A 441 -14.66 13.17 -6.83
C THR A 441 -14.38 11.68 -7.02
N ALA A 442 -15.36 10.84 -6.72
CA ALA A 442 -15.28 9.41 -7.04
C ALA A 442 -15.87 9.10 -8.41
N GLY A 443 -15.24 8.20 -9.16
CA GLY A 443 -15.89 7.53 -10.27
C GLY A 443 -16.91 6.50 -9.77
N GLN A 444 -18.03 6.37 -10.48
CA GLN A 444 -19.03 5.33 -10.25
C GLN A 444 -18.64 4.04 -11.00
N PRO A 445 -18.30 2.93 -10.30
CA PRO A 445 -18.08 1.65 -10.95
C PRO A 445 -19.34 1.20 -11.73
N GLY A 446 -19.15 0.67 -12.93
CA GLY A 446 -20.21 0.26 -13.83
C GLY A 446 -20.81 1.39 -14.67
N VAL A 447 -20.37 2.64 -14.48
CA VAL A 447 -20.79 3.80 -15.28
C VAL A 447 -19.56 4.57 -15.77
N ASP A 448 -18.79 5.12 -14.82
CA ASP A 448 -17.60 5.90 -15.14
C ASP A 448 -16.39 5.01 -15.46
N TYR A 449 -16.36 3.76 -14.99
CA TYR A 449 -15.33 2.78 -15.32
C TYR A 449 -15.81 1.37 -14.99
N PHE A 450 -15.17 0.36 -15.58
CA PHE A 450 -15.66 -1.03 -15.53
C PHE A 450 -14.63 -1.95 -14.88
N ASP A 451 -14.76 -2.19 -13.58
CA ASP A 451 -13.82 -3.00 -12.82
C ASP A 451 -14.58 -3.84 -11.77
N VAL A 452 -13.91 -4.82 -11.18
CA VAL A 452 -14.50 -5.76 -10.21
C VAL A 452 -14.80 -5.16 -8.84
N ALA A 453 -14.23 -3.98 -8.56
CA ALA A 453 -14.43 -3.23 -7.34
C ALA A 453 -14.08 -1.75 -7.57
N ALA A 454 -14.50 -0.89 -6.64
CA ALA A 454 -14.06 0.50 -6.61
C ALA A 454 -12.58 0.56 -6.19
N ARG A 455 -11.66 0.68 -7.17
CA ARG A 455 -10.20 0.58 -6.98
C ARG A 455 -9.42 1.80 -7.47
N GLU A 456 -10.02 3.00 -7.42
CA GLU A 456 -9.30 4.23 -7.80
C GLU A 456 -8.42 4.77 -6.66
N GLN A 457 -8.75 4.52 -5.40
CA GLN A 457 -7.91 4.88 -4.27
C GLN A 457 -6.86 3.80 -4.03
N LEU A 458 -5.61 4.07 -4.44
CA LEU A 458 -4.50 3.16 -4.18
C LEU A 458 -4.07 3.24 -2.71
N PHE A 459 -3.79 4.45 -2.22
CA PHE A 459 -3.56 4.71 -0.80
C PHE A 459 -3.71 6.19 -0.43
N THR A 460 -3.92 6.44 0.86
CA THR A 460 -3.79 7.75 1.49
C THR A 460 -3.00 7.56 2.78
N THR A 461 -1.88 8.26 2.89
CA THR A 461 -1.00 8.30 4.07
C THR A 461 -0.63 9.75 4.37
N PRO A 462 -0.13 10.07 5.58
CA PRO A 462 0.09 11.47 5.93
C PRO A 462 1.12 12.20 5.06
N CYS A 463 2.06 11.55 4.37
CA CYS A 463 3.00 12.23 3.46
C CYS A 463 2.89 11.78 1.99
N ALA A 464 1.92 10.93 1.65
CA ALA A 464 1.73 10.47 0.28
C ALA A 464 0.27 10.04 0.01
N ILE A 465 -0.30 10.56 -1.08
CA ILE A 465 -1.64 10.24 -1.58
C ILE A 465 -1.47 9.70 -2.99
N ALA A 466 -2.08 8.55 -3.31
CA ALA A 466 -2.02 7.97 -4.64
C ALA A 466 -3.38 7.52 -5.15
N ARG A 467 -3.66 7.80 -6.43
CA ARG A 467 -4.87 7.40 -7.15
C ARG A 467 -4.53 6.69 -8.45
N VAL A 468 -5.30 5.66 -8.79
CA VAL A 468 -5.35 5.06 -10.12
C VAL A 468 -6.61 5.60 -10.80
N VAL A 469 -6.44 6.52 -11.74
CA VAL A 469 -7.54 7.26 -12.36
C VAL A 469 -8.17 6.43 -13.48
N LYS A 470 -9.23 5.70 -13.15
CA LYS A 470 -9.94 4.80 -14.10
C LYS A 470 -11.19 5.45 -14.66
N SER A 471 -11.83 6.33 -13.89
CA SER A 471 -13.02 7.08 -14.27
C SER A 471 -12.81 7.78 -15.61
N THR A 472 -13.77 7.64 -16.52
CA THR A 472 -13.83 8.29 -17.83
C THR A 472 -14.14 9.77 -17.75
N LYS A 473 -14.43 10.32 -16.56
CA LYS A 473 -14.52 11.78 -16.36
C LYS A 473 -13.18 12.42 -16.75
N HIS A 474 -13.25 13.53 -17.49
CA HIS A 474 -12.04 14.21 -17.96
C HIS A 474 -11.20 14.77 -16.81
N HIS A 475 -11.83 15.16 -15.70
CA HIS A 475 -11.12 15.74 -14.57
C HIS A 475 -11.32 14.95 -13.29
N GLN A 476 -10.22 14.80 -12.56
CA GLN A 476 -10.23 14.48 -11.14
C GLN A 476 -10.22 15.78 -10.35
N GLN A 477 -11.12 15.89 -9.37
CA GLN A 477 -11.13 17.01 -8.43
C GLN A 477 -10.88 16.50 -7.02
N MET A 478 -10.02 17.23 -6.30
CA MET A 478 -9.65 16.87 -4.94
C MET A 478 -9.35 18.13 -4.13
N THR A 479 -9.99 18.25 -2.97
CA THR A 479 -9.62 19.24 -1.96
C THR A 479 -8.69 18.58 -0.95
N VAL A 480 -7.51 19.16 -0.75
CA VAL A 480 -6.46 18.61 0.11
C VAL A 480 -6.04 19.66 1.11
N SER A 481 -5.89 19.27 2.36
CA SER A 481 -5.31 20.10 3.42
C SER A 481 -3.91 19.62 3.79
N ALA A 482 -3.03 20.57 4.06
CA ALA A 482 -1.73 20.39 4.69
C ALA A 482 -1.66 21.05 6.09
N ALA A 483 -2.80 21.44 6.66
CA ALA A 483 -2.86 22.21 7.91
C ALA A 483 -2.27 21.48 9.13
N ASP A 484 -2.31 20.15 9.13
CA ASP A 484 -1.74 19.31 10.21
C ASP A 484 -0.21 19.19 10.14
N SER A 485 0.44 19.83 9.17
CA SER A 485 1.90 19.83 9.03
C SER A 485 2.60 20.35 10.28
N ILE A 486 3.78 19.81 10.55
CA ILE A 486 4.49 20.01 11.82
C ILE A 486 5.73 20.86 11.56
N ASP A 487 5.86 21.96 12.30
CA ASP A 487 7.14 22.65 12.47
C ASP A 487 7.76 22.25 13.83
N PRO A 488 9.01 21.77 13.87
CA PRO A 488 9.61 21.28 15.11
C PRO A 488 9.98 22.41 16.09
N GLN A 489 9.83 23.68 15.68
CA GLN A 489 9.98 24.88 16.48
C GLN A 489 8.64 25.61 16.71
N GLY A 490 7.52 25.05 16.24
CA GLY A 490 6.19 25.68 16.34
C GLY A 490 6.01 26.95 15.50
N LYS A 491 6.86 27.18 14.50
CA LYS A 491 6.73 28.32 13.57
C LYS A 491 5.48 28.15 12.70
N PRO A 492 4.80 29.25 12.34
CA PRO A 492 3.71 29.20 11.37
C PRO A 492 4.23 28.73 10.01
N LEU A 493 3.46 27.89 9.33
CA LEU A 493 3.82 27.32 8.05
C LEU A 493 3.07 28.00 6.90
N THR A 494 3.78 28.17 5.79
CA THR A 494 3.19 28.39 4.47
C THR A 494 3.50 27.20 3.57
N PHE A 495 2.79 27.06 2.45
CA PHE A 495 2.87 25.86 1.62
C PHE A 495 3.07 26.19 0.15
N ARG A 496 3.95 25.42 -0.49
CA ARG A 496 4.15 25.45 -1.94
C ARG A 496 3.66 24.13 -2.53
N TRP A 497 2.77 24.23 -3.52
CA TRP A 497 2.23 23.10 -4.27
C TRP A 497 2.77 23.16 -5.68
N VAL A 498 3.50 22.13 -6.10
CA VAL A 498 4.28 22.19 -7.33
C VAL A 498 4.05 20.96 -8.18
N VAL A 499 3.79 21.15 -9.47
CA VAL A 499 3.76 20.05 -10.44
C VAL A 499 5.20 19.57 -10.66
N LEU A 500 5.50 18.37 -10.17
CA LEU A 500 6.81 17.73 -10.32
C LEU A 500 6.85 16.84 -11.58
N ARG A 501 5.69 16.35 -12.01
CA ARG A 501 5.53 15.55 -13.22
C ARG A 501 4.11 15.66 -13.77
N GLY A 502 3.99 15.59 -15.09
CA GLY A 502 2.73 15.71 -15.82
C GLY A 502 2.72 16.96 -16.69
N ASP A 503 1.61 17.16 -17.39
CA ASP A 503 1.41 18.34 -18.22
C ASP A 503 0.82 19.47 -17.36
N PRO A 504 1.59 20.53 -17.07
CA PRO A 504 1.12 21.62 -16.21
C PRO A 504 -0.08 22.35 -16.80
N GLU A 505 -0.30 22.32 -18.12
CA GLU A 505 -1.46 22.97 -18.76
C GLU A 505 -2.78 22.27 -18.41
N LYS A 506 -2.72 21.00 -17.99
CA LYS A 506 -3.87 20.18 -17.60
C LYS A 506 -4.11 20.16 -16.09
N ILE A 507 -3.31 20.89 -15.30
CA ILE A 507 -3.33 20.85 -13.84
C ILE A 507 -3.64 22.24 -13.30
N GLN A 508 -4.72 22.35 -12.54
CA GLN A 508 -5.08 23.57 -11.83
C GLN A 508 -4.95 23.35 -10.33
N ILE A 509 -4.23 24.25 -9.65
CA ILE A 509 -4.05 24.27 -8.20
C ILE A 509 -4.58 25.60 -7.69
N ARG A 510 -5.71 25.58 -6.98
CA ARG A 510 -6.34 26.78 -6.42
C ARG A 510 -6.16 26.79 -4.90
N LEU A 511 -5.42 27.76 -4.38
CA LEU A 511 -5.29 27.97 -2.93
C LEU A 511 -6.64 28.40 -2.36
N LEU A 512 -7.05 27.79 -1.25
CA LEU A 512 -8.30 28.12 -0.54
C LEU A 512 -8.08 29.03 0.68
N ASP A 513 -6.81 29.24 1.05
CA ASP A 513 -6.40 30.18 2.09
C ASP A 513 -5.09 30.89 1.71
N LYS A 514 -4.69 31.90 2.51
CA LYS A 514 -3.48 32.70 2.26
C LYS A 514 -2.19 31.96 2.53
N ALA A 515 -2.19 30.99 3.43
CA ALA A 515 -1.00 30.19 3.76
C ALA A 515 -0.73 29.11 2.70
N GLY A 516 -1.73 28.79 1.87
CA GLY A 516 -1.71 27.63 0.97
C GLY A 516 -1.94 26.32 1.73
N SER A 517 -2.47 26.36 2.96
CA SER A 517 -2.66 25.17 3.79
C SER A 517 -3.80 24.28 3.31
N GLN A 518 -4.64 24.77 2.40
CA GLN A 518 -5.65 23.99 1.73
C GLN A 518 -5.73 24.41 0.26
N VAL A 519 -5.88 23.42 -0.63
CA VAL A 519 -6.02 23.63 -2.07
C VAL A 519 -7.16 22.82 -2.65
N GLU A 520 -7.73 23.33 -3.73
CA GLU A 520 -8.53 22.55 -4.66
C GLU A 520 -7.67 22.23 -5.89
N LEU A 521 -7.60 20.95 -6.21
CA LEU A 521 -6.91 20.40 -7.37
C LEU A 521 -7.94 20.04 -8.43
N LYS A 522 -7.67 20.38 -9.69
CA LYS A 522 -8.40 19.88 -10.85
C LYS A 522 -7.39 19.39 -11.89
N ILE A 523 -7.40 18.10 -12.15
CA ILE A 523 -6.38 17.41 -12.95
C ILE A 523 -7.07 16.75 -14.14
N GLY A 524 -6.73 17.20 -15.36
CA GLY A 524 -7.24 16.63 -16.61
C GLY A 524 -6.68 15.23 -16.91
N TYR A 525 -7.24 14.55 -17.90
CA TYR A 525 -6.75 13.25 -18.35
C TYR A 525 -5.31 13.34 -18.92
N HIS A 526 -4.42 12.47 -18.44
CA HIS A 526 -3.01 12.41 -18.82
C HIS A 526 -2.68 11.05 -19.46
N PRO A 527 -2.62 10.96 -20.81
CA PRO A 527 -2.07 9.78 -21.44
C PRO A 527 -0.56 9.68 -21.17
N ARG A 528 0.01 8.51 -21.44
CA ARG A 528 1.45 8.31 -21.37
C ARG A 528 2.21 9.24 -22.30
N ALA A 529 3.28 9.85 -21.78
CA ALA A 529 4.14 10.77 -22.52
C ALA A 529 5.56 10.79 -21.94
N PRO A 530 6.56 11.33 -22.66
CA PRO A 530 7.88 11.61 -22.10
C PRO A 530 7.81 12.44 -20.82
N ILE A 531 8.62 12.09 -19.80
CA ILE A 531 8.61 12.79 -18.48
C ILE A 531 9.10 14.25 -18.56
N SER A 532 9.81 14.58 -19.64
CA SER A 532 10.25 15.93 -20.01
C SER A 532 10.49 15.98 -21.52
N PRO A 533 10.48 17.16 -22.15
CA PRO A 533 10.78 17.28 -23.58
C PRO A 533 12.11 16.60 -23.96
N GLY A 534 12.05 15.67 -24.92
CA GLY A 534 13.21 14.90 -25.39
C GLY A 534 13.65 13.73 -24.51
N SER A 535 12.99 13.47 -23.37
CA SER A 535 13.30 12.30 -22.55
C SER A 535 12.93 11.00 -23.27
N LYS A 536 13.76 9.97 -23.11
CA LYS A 536 13.43 8.58 -23.51
C LYS A 536 12.59 7.85 -22.46
N MET A 537 12.49 8.43 -21.25
CA MET A 537 11.65 7.89 -20.19
C MET A 537 10.23 8.42 -20.37
N GLU A 538 9.27 7.51 -20.40
CA GLU A 538 7.85 7.83 -20.51
C GLU A 538 7.10 7.44 -19.24
N SER A 539 6.10 8.25 -18.87
CA SER A 539 5.25 8.05 -17.71
C SER A 539 3.81 8.43 -18.05
N ASN A 540 2.87 7.75 -17.43
CA ASN A 540 1.44 8.03 -17.40
C ASN A 540 0.98 8.50 -16.01
N ARG A 541 1.93 9.00 -15.21
CA ARG A 541 1.72 9.50 -13.85
C ARG A 541 1.93 11.00 -13.74
N VAL A 542 1.03 11.67 -13.04
CA VAL A 542 1.18 13.04 -12.54
C VAL A 542 1.67 13.00 -11.10
N ASP A 543 2.65 13.83 -10.75
CA ASP A 543 3.11 14.02 -9.37
C ASP A 543 3.03 15.50 -8.99
N ILE A 544 2.39 15.79 -7.86
CA ILE A 544 2.37 17.11 -7.22
C ILE A 544 3.13 16.99 -5.90
N GLY A 545 4.17 17.82 -5.74
CA GLY A 545 4.92 17.96 -4.50
C GLY A 545 4.34 19.06 -3.61
N VAL A 546 4.28 18.79 -2.31
CA VAL A 546 3.81 19.73 -1.30
C VAL A 546 4.93 19.98 -0.30
N PHE A 547 5.32 21.25 -0.18
CA PHE A 547 6.43 21.69 0.66
C PHE A 547 5.90 22.63 1.73
N ALA A 548 6.06 22.24 2.98
CA ALA A 548 5.87 23.16 4.11
C ALA A 548 7.09 24.09 4.19
N ASP A 549 6.87 25.37 4.42
CA ASP A 549 7.89 26.42 4.51
C ASP A 549 7.72 27.14 5.85
N ASN A 550 8.73 27.03 6.72
CA ASN A 550 8.75 27.69 8.03
C ASN A 550 9.48 29.05 7.99
N GLY A 551 9.77 29.57 6.80
CA GLY A 551 10.51 30.81 6.57
C GLY A 551 12.04 30.65 6.60
N GLN A 552 12.55 29.49 6.99
CA GLN A 552 13.97 29.18 7.03
C GLN A 552 14.33 27.98 6.14
N HIS A 553 13.51 26.94 6.20
CA HIS A 553 13.66 25.72 5.42
C HIS A 553 12.31 25.29 4.82
N LEU A 554 12.38 24.81 3.58
CA LEU A 554 11.34 23.96 3.03
C LEU A 554 11.41 22.57 3.67
N SER A 555 10.30 21.85 3.75
CA SER A 555 10.28 20.42 4.10
C SER A 555 10.83 19.58 2.96
N ALA A 556 11.15 18.31 3.24
CA ALA A 556 11.05 17.29 2.19
C ALA A 556 9.62 17.27 1.63
N PRO A 557 9.42 16.95 0.33
CA PRO A 557 8.08 16.94 -0.26
C PRO A 557 7.23 15.81 0.32
N SER A 558 5.96 16.14 0.59
CA SER A 558 4.88 15.16 0.55
C SER A 558 4.30 15.10 -0.87
N PHE A 559 3.74 13.96 -1.27
CA PHE A 559 3.38 13.72 -2.67
C PHE A 559 1.90 13.43 -2.87
N LEU A 560 1.36 13.91 -3.99
CA LEU A 560 0.13 13.42 -4.58
C LEU A 560 0.44 12.84 -5.96
N SER A 561 0.10 11.58 -6.18
CA SER A 561 0.34 10.87 -7.43
C SER A 561 -0.97 10.40 -8.06
N PHE A 562 -1.13 10.66 -9.36
CA PHE A 562 -2.27 10.21 -10.15
C PHE A 562 -1.77 9.39 -11.33
N HIS A 563 -2.03 8.09 -11.31
CA HIS A 563 -1.64 7.13 -12.35
C HIS A 563 -2.82 6.87 -13.29
N TYR A 564 -2.62 7.05 -14.59
CA TYR A 564 -3.65 6.85 -15.62
C TYR A 564 -3.34 5.56 -16.41
N PRO A 565 -4.22 4.54 -16.43
CA PRO A 565 -3.94 3.29 -17.13
C PRO A 565 -3.51 3.49 -18.59
N ASP A 566 -2.49 2.75 -19.02
CA ASP A 566 -1.89 2.88 -20.36
C ASP A 566 -2.48 1.92 -21.41
N ALA A 567 -3.56 1.22 -21.05
CA ALA A 567 -4.24 0.22 -21.89
C ALA A 567 -5.59 0.75 -22.43
N GLU A 568 -5.66 2.05 -22.71
CA GLU A 568 -6.89 2.71 -23.15
C GLU A 568 -6.61 3.96 -23.99
N VAL A 569 -7.46 4.18 -25.00
CA VAL A 569 -7.53 5.44 -25.74
C VAL A 569 -8.86 6.10 -25.45
N ARG A 570 -8.82 7.37 -25.03
CA ARG A 570 -10.00 8.16 -24.73
C ARG A 570 -10.15 9.31 -25.71
N THR A 571 -11.38 9.56 -26.15
CA THR A 571 -11.74 10.73 -26.95
C THR A 571 -12.81 11.53 -26.23
N TYR A 572 -12.64 12.84 -26.17
CA TYR A 572 -13.58 13.76 -25.55
C TYR A 572 -14.05 14.80 -26.57
N ASP A 573 -15.22 15.39 -26.34
CA ASP A 573 -15.68 16.54 -27.12
C ASP A 573 -15.10 17.88 -26.60
N ASP A 574 -15.49 18.98 -27.23
CA ASP A 574 -15.07 20.34 -26.87
C ASP A 574 -15.52 20.76 -25.45
N GLN A 575 -16.54 20.09 -24.89
CA GLN A 575 -16.99 20.28 -23.51
C GLN A 575 -16.34 19.27 -22.55
N GLN A 576 -15.35 18.51 -23.02
CA GLN A 576 -14.60 17.51 -22.25
C GLN A 576 -15.49 16.39 -21.70
N ARG A 577 -16.58 16.07 -22.40
CA ARG A 577 -17.41 14.89 -22.15
C ARG A 577 -16.83 13.71 -22.91
N ILE A 578 -16.83 12.52 -22.29
CA ILE A 578 -16.28 11.32 -22.93
C ILE A 578 -17.13 10.92 -24.14
N LEU A 579 -16.53 10.78 -25.31
CA LEU A 579 -17.17 10.30 -26.54
C LEU A 579 -16.92 8.81 -26.76
N SER A 580 -15.68 8.37 -26.50
CA SER A 580 -15.34 6.96 -26.60
C SER A 580 -14.16 6.58 -25.71
N VAL A 581 -14.17 5.35 -25.22
CA VAL A 581 -12.99 4.67 -24.65
C VAL A 581 -12.78 3.36 -25.38
N ASP A 582 -11.60 3.20 -25.97
CA ASP A 582 -11.21 1.97 -26.66
C ASP A 582 -10.09 1.28 -25.88
N TYR A 583 -10.43 0.16 -25.24
CA TYR A 583 -9.46 -0.68 -24.51
C TYR A 583 -8.76 -1.69 -25.43
N ASN A 584 -9.16 -1.74 -26.70
CA ASN A 584 -8.65 -2.69 -27.67
C ASN A 584 -8.06 -1.98 -28.92
N ALA A 585 -7.82 -0.67 -28.87
CA ALA A 585 -7.20 0.06 -29.97
C ALA A 585 -5.77 -0.44 -30.24
N ASP A 586 -5.36 -0.48 -31.52
CA ASP A 586 -4.10 -1.13 -31.94
C ASP A 586 -2.84 -0.51 -31.32
N ASP A 587 -2.90 0.78 -30.94
CA ASP A 587 -1.83 1.55 -30.32
C ASP A 587 -1.61 1.22 -28.83
N VAL A 588 -2.67 0.84 -28.12
CA VAL A 588 -2.62 0.47 -26.69
C VAL A 588 -2.79 -1.03 -26.43
N ARG A 589 -3.19 -1.79 -27.44
CA ARG A 589 -3.41 -3.24 -27.33
C ARG A 589 -2.09 -3.94 -27.01
N GLY A 590 -2.03 -4.51 -25.81
CA GLY A 590 -0.85 -5.20 -25.30
C GLY A 590 0.10 -4.31 -24.52
N ASN A 591 -0.27 -3.06 -24.24
CA ASN A 591 0.46 -2.23 -23.29
C ASN A 591 0.47 -2.89 -21.92
N TYR A 592 1.64 -2.89 -21.27
CA TYR A 592 1.80 -3.40 -19.93
C TYR A 592 1.19 -2.41 -18.95
N VAL A 593 0.20 -2.90 -18.20
CA VAL A 593 -0.31 -2.24 -17.00
C VAL A 593 -0.09 -3.20 -15.85
N ASP A 594 0.33 -2.69 -14.69
CA ASP A 594 0.51 -3.53 -13.52
C ASP A 594 -0.84 -4.20 -13.18
N PRO A 595 -0.93 -5.54 -13.17
CA PRO A 595 -2.19 -6.25 -12.92
C PRO A 595 -2.79 -5.94 -11.55
N VAL A 596 -1.99 -5.46 -10.60
CA VAL A 596 -2.49 -5.02 -9.29
C VAL A 596 -3.24 -3.68 -9.39
N LEU A 597 -2.87 -2.82 -10.33
CA LEU A 597 -3.45 -1.49 -10.51
C LEU A 597 -4.69 -1.53 -11.41
N ASP A 598 -4.64 -2.25 -12.53
CA ASP A 598 -5.77 -2.38 -13.43
C ASP A 598 -5.83 -3.74 -14.13
N ALA A 599 -7.04 -4.14 -14.50
CA ALA A 599 -7.30 -5.36 -15.25
C ALA A 599 -7.68 -5.01 -16.69
N HIS A 600 -7.24 -5.84 -17.63
CA HIS A 600 -7.45 -5.59 -19.05
C HIS A 600 -8.94 -5.69 -19.43
N ARG A 601 -9.33 -4.88 -20.41
CA ARG A 601 -10.64 -4.88 -21.04
C ARG A 601 -10.43 -5.07 -22.54
N ASN A 602 -11.40 -5.66 -23.23
CA ASN A 602 -11.27 -6.02 -24.65
C ASN A 602 -12.44 -5.50 -25.49
N TRP A 603 -12.99 -4.36 -25.11
CA TRP A 603 -14.10 -3.70 -25.79
C TRP A 603 -13.83 -2.23 -26.02
N ARG A 604 -14.69 -1.62 -26.81
CA ARG A 604 -14.81 -0.18 -26.99
C ARG A 604 -16.17 0.27 -26.52
N ASP A 605 -16.24 1.37 -25.80
CA ASP A 605 -17.48 2.03 -25.42
C ASP A 605 -17.61 3.36 -26.18
N GLU A 606 -18.75 3.57 -26.82
CA GLU A 606 -19.12 4.81 -27.51
C GLU A 606 -20.30 5.45 -26.77
N TYR A 607 -20.13 6.67 -26.25
CA TYR A 607 -21.11 7.33 -25.38
C TYR A 607 -22.03 8.24 -26.19
N GLN A 608 -23.30 8.31 -25.79
CA GLN A 608 -24.32 9.16 -26.42
C GLN A 608 -24.88 10.18 -25.42
N TYR A 609 -25.07 11.42 -25.89
CA TYR A 609 -25.63 12.51 -25.09
C TYR A 609 -26.84 13.12 -25.78
N SER A 610 -27.78 13.63 -24.98
CA SER A 610 -28.88 14.45 -25.48
C SER A 610 -28.37 15.82 -25.98
N PRO A 611 -29.17 16.58 -26.74
CA PRO A 611 -28.82 17.97 -27.08
C PRO A 611 -28.62 18.87 -25.84
N ALA A 612 -29.25 18.54 -24.71
CA ALA A 612 -29.04 19.22 -23.42
C ALA A 612 -27.73 18.81 -22.73
N GLY A 613 -27.05 17.78 -23.25
CA GLY A 613 -25.76 17.30 -22.78
C GLY A 613 -25.82 16.24 -21.70
N GLU A 614 -26.99 15.65 -21.47
CA GLU A 614 -27.17 14.57 -20.50
C GLU A 614 -26.79 13.22 -21.12
N LEU A 615 -26.01 12.42 -20.38
CA LEU A 615 -25.65 11.06 -20.81
C LEU A 615 -26.93 10.24 -21.01
N GLN A 616 -27.12 9.68 -22.19
CA GLN A 616 -28.24 8.79 -22.52
C GLN A 616 -27.86 7.32 -22.32
N GLY A 617 -26.58 7.00 -22.46
CA GLY A 617 -26.07 5.64 -22.43
C GLY A 617 -24.79 5.51 -23.25
N TRP A 618 -24.38 4.26 -23.49
CA TRP A 618 -23.29 3.94 -24.40
C TRP A 618 -23.56 2.66 -25.18
N THR A 619 -22.87 2.53 -26.31
CA THR A 619 -22.80 1.29 -27.09
C THR A 619 -21.44 0.64 -26.83
N ARG A 620 -21.45 -0.58 -26.31
CA ARG A 620 -20.25 -1.43 -26.17
C ARG A 620 -20.06 -2.28 -27.41
N ILE A 621 -18.84 -2.29 -27.94
CA ILE A 621 -18.44 -3.02 -29.14
C ILE A 621 -17.38 -4.05 -28.78
N ARG A 622 -17.64 -5.32 -29.12
CA ARG A 622 -16.72 -6.47 -28.95
C ARG A 622 -16.70 -7.32 -30.22
N GLY A 623 -15.70 -7.10 -31.08
CA GLY A 623 -15.72 -7.67 -32.43
C GLY A 623 -16.98 -7.20 -33.17
N ASP A 624 -17.78 -8.14 -33.67
CA ASP A 624 -19.04 -7.84 -34.35
C ASP A 624 -20.22 -7.60 -33.38
N GLN A 625 -20.06 -7.88 -32.09
CA GLN A 625 -21.13 -7.70 -31.10
C GLN A 625 -21.28 -6.22 -30.72
N ARG A 626 -22.54 -5.76 -30.66
CA ARG A 626 -22.92 -4.42 -30.21
C ARG A 626 -23.99 -4.55 -29.13
N GLU A 627 -23.70 -4.02 -27.95
CA GLU A 627 -24.60 -4.02 -26.80
C GLU A 627 -24.88 -2.58 -26.38
N GLN A 628 -26.13 -2.24 -26.08
CA GLN A 628 -26.52 -0.90 -25.64
C GLN A 628 -26.74 -0.87 -24.14
N PHE A 629 -26.30 0.20 -23.50
CA PHE A 629 -26.43 0.43 -22.07
C PHE A 629 -27.21 1.72 -21.81
N THR A 630 -28.00 1.71 -20.75
CA THR A 630 -28.62 2.94 -20.21
C THR A 630 -27.59 3.81 -19.51
N ALA A 631 -27.92 5.08 -19.25
CA ALA A 631 -27.05 6.01 -18.54
C ALA A 631 -26.64 5.55 -17.12
N ASP A 632 -27.46 4.73 -16.47
CA ASP A 632 -27.20 4.12 -15.16
C ASP A 632 -26.48 2.75 -15.24
N GLY A 633 -26.05 2.33 -16.44
CA GLY A 633 -25.20 1.16 -16.65
C GLY A 633 -25.91 -0.18 -16.73
N ARG A 634 -27.21 -0.19 -17.06
CA ARG A 634 -27.96 -1.43 -17.29
C ARG A 634 -27.89 -1.84 -18.76
N LEU A 635 -27.72 -3.13 -19.02
CA LEU A 635 -27.75 -3.67 -20.38
C LEU A 635 -29.18 -3.66 -20.92
N ILE A 636 -29.38 -3.06 -22.10
CA ILE A 636 -30.65 -3.03 -22.81
C ILE A 636 -30.80 -4.34 -23.59
N LEU A 637 -31.77 -5.16 -23.18
CA LEU A 637 -32.14 -6.42 -23.85
C LEU A 637 -33.08 -6.16 -25.02
N THR A 638 -33.99 -5.21 -24.86
CA THR A 638 -34.92 -4.76 -25.90
C THR A 638 -35.10 -3.25 -25.75
N PRO A 639 -34.84 -2.45 -26.81
CA PRO A 639 -35.06 -1.01 -26.78
C PRO A 639 -36.50 -0.63 -26.45
N ALA A 640 -36.71 0.60 -26.00
CA ALA A 640 -38.06 1.15 -25.85
C ALA A 640 -38.76 1.25 -27.22
N ASP A 641 -40.06 0.93 -27.26
CA ASP A 641 -40.90 1.03 -28.44
C ASP A 641 -42.23 1.71 -28.09
N GLY A 642 -42.40 2.96 -28.55
CA GLY A 642 -43.54 3.79 -28.18
C GLY A 642 -43.67 3.98 -26.66
N ASP A 643 -44.80 3.56 -26.10
CA ASP A 643 -45.08 3.61 -24.65
C ASP A 643 -44.46 2.45 -23.87
N GLN A 644 -43.86 1.46 -24.55
CA GLN A 644 -43.20 0.34 -23.86
C GLN A 644 -41.79 0.74 -23.41
N PRO A 645 -41.49 0.71 -22.09
CA PRO A 645 -40.15 1.01 -21.61
C PRO A 645 -39.16 -0.06 -22.03
N ALA A 646 -37.89 0.33 -22.18
CA ALA A 646 -36.82 -0.59 -22.50
C ALA A 646 -36.72 -1.73 -21.45
N GLN A 647 -36.55 -2.96 -21.92
CA GLN A 647 -36.26 -4.09 -21.05
C GLN A 647 -34.76 -4.11 -20.75
N THR A 648 -34.40 -4.08 -19.47
CA THR A 648 -33.00 -3.96 -19.04
C THR A 648 -32.63 -4.97 -17.96
N THR A 649 -31.35 -5.36 -17.92
CA THR A 649 -30.80 -6.24 -16.89
C THR A 649 -29.56 -5.64 -16.24
N ALA A 650 -29.32 -6.02 -14.99
CA ALA A 650 -28.11 -5.63 -14.26
C ALA A 650 -26.91 -6.42 -14.79
N VAL A 651 -25.76 -5.78 -14.73
CA VAL A 651 -24.49 -6.34 -15.18
C VAL A 651 -23.47 -6.16 -14.08
N LYS A 652 -22.68 -7.21 -13.85
CA LYS A 652 -21.51 -7.16 -12.98
C LYS A 652 -20.23 -7.44 -13.76
N TYR A 653 -19.13 -6.98 -13.21
CA TYR A 653 -17.80 -7.19 -13.76
C TYR A 653 -17.03 -8.14 -12.84
N VAL A 654 -16.51 -9.22 -13.42
CA VAL A 654 -15.73 -10.22 -12.69
C VAL A 654 -14.35 -10.35 -13.31
N GLU A 655 -13.36 -10.69 -12.50
CA GLU A 655 -12.01 -10.92 -12.99
C GLU A 655 -11.90 -12.37 -13.42
N GLN A 656 -11.56 -12.59 -14.68
CA GLN A 656 -11.15 -13.90 -15.17
C GLN A 656 -9.66 -13.89 -15.45
N ARG A 657 -9.02 -15.03 -15.17
CA ARG A 657 -7.65 -15.27 -15.63
C ARG A 657 -7.72 -15.94 -16.99
N ASP A 658 -7.07 -15.34 -17.98
CA ASP A 658 -6.90 -15.98 -19.28
C ASP A 658 -5.84 -17.10 -19.21
N ASN A 659 -5.64 -17.80 -20.33
CA ASN A 659 -4.66 -18.88 -20.47
C ASN A 659 -3.20 -18.41 -20.26
N ARG A 660 -2.94 -17.10 -20.25
CA ARG A 660 -1.64 -16.47 -19.99
C ARG A 660 -1.53 -15.89 -18.57
N GLN A 661 -2.52 -16.17 -17.71
CA GLN A 661 -2.65 -15.64 -16.36
C GLN A 661 -2.87 -14.11 -16.28
N SER A 662 -3.22 -13.47 -17.40
CA SER A 662 -3.60 -12.06 -17.43
C SER A 662 -4.99 -11.89 -16.81
N GLN A 663 -5.17 -10.82 -16.02
CA GLN A 663 -6.46 -10.46 -15.45
C GLN A 663 -7.27 -9.70 -16.49
N ILE A 664 -8.41 -10.27 -16.89
CA ILE A 664 -9.36 -9.65 -17.80
C ILE A 664 -10.66 -9.39 -17.04
N VAL A 665 -11.20 -8.19 -17.18
CA VAL A 665 -12.53 -7.86 -16.71
C VAL A 665 -13.54 -8.49 -17.67
N GLN A 666 -14.40 -9.37 -17.16
CA GLN A 666 -15.50 -9.95 -17.91
C GLN A 666 -16.82 -9.36 -17.45
N GLN A 667 -17.65 -8.99 -18.43
CA GLN A 667 -19.04 -8.63 -18.23
C GLN A 667 -19.90 -9.88 -18.00
N VAL A 668 -20.69 -9.90 -16.93
CA VAL A 668 -21.62 -10.99 -16.60
C VAL A 668 -23.01 -10.41 -16.34
N VAL A 669 -24.01 -10.94 -17.04
CA VAL A 669 -25.42 -10.60 -16.80
C VAL A 669 -25.87 -11.24 -15.48
N GLU A 670 -26.49 -10.46 -14.60
CA GLU A 670 -27.05 -11.01 -13.38
C GLU A 670 -28.31 -11.84 -13.70
N PRO A 671 -28.45 -13.06 -13.13
CA PRO A 671 -29.70 -13.79 -13.25
C PRO A 671 -30.82 -12.97 -12.58
N PRO A 672 -32.06 -13.03 -13.09
CA PRO A 672 -33.18 -12.37 -12.45
C PRO A 672 -33.28 -12.82 -10.99
N ALA A 673 -33.55 -11.86 -10.09
CA ALA A 673 -33.72 -12.16 -8.67
C ALA A 673 -34.72 -13.31 -8.52
N LYS A 674 -34.35 -14.34 -7.73
CA LYS A 674 -35.29 -15.41 -7.40
C LYS A 674 -36.49 -14.77 -6.72
N ASP A 675 -37.66 -14.98 -7.30
CA ASP A 675 -38.92 -14.60 -6.70
C ASP A 675 -39.20 -15.57 -5.54
N ASP A 676 -38.86 -15.17 -4.32
CA ASP A 676 -39.11 -15.93 -3.08
C ASP A 676 -40.62 -16.09 -2.77
N SER A 677 -41.52 -15.62 -3.65
CA SER A 677 -42.97 -15.81 -3.52
C SER A 677 -43.52 -17.11 -4.12
N GLN A 678 -42.68 -17.97 -4.73
CA GLN A 678 -43.13 -19.30 -5.19
C GLN A 678 -42.71 -20.42 -4.23
N PRO A 679 -43.67 -21.21 -3.68
CA PRO A 679 -43.33 -22.35 -2.83
C PRO A 679 -42.64 -23.44 -3.66
N GLU A 680 -41.46 -23.87 -3.20
CA GLU A 680 -40.71 -24.99 -3.78
C GLU A 680 -41.62 -26.22 -3.93
N LYS A 681 -41.87 -26.65 -5.17
CA LYS A 681 -42.43 -27.97 -5.44
C LYS A 681 -41.41 -29.03 -5.06
N LYS A 682 -41.59 -29.63 -3.88
CA LYS A 682 -40.96 -30.90 -3.51
C LYS A 682 -41.34 -31.97 -4.54
N THR A 683 -40.43 -32.29 -5.46
CA THR A 683 -40.51 -33.54 -6.23
C THR A 683 -39.89 -34.65 -5.39
N ALA A 684 -40.75 -35.51 -4.87
CA ALA A 684 -40.38 -36.78 -4.26
C ALA A 684 -39.79 -37.73 -5.33
N GLY A 685 -38.73 -38.43 -4.97
CA GLY A 685 -38.11 -39.42 -5.84
C GLY A 685 -36.85 -40.04 -5.25
N ASP A 686 -36.95 -40.60 -4.04
CA ASP A 686 -35.94 -41.52 -3.51
C ASP A 686 -36.06 -42.88 -4.21
N LYS A 687 -34.96 -43.38 -4.75
CA LYS A 687 -34.63 -44.81 -4.75
C LYS A 687 -33.11 -45.01 -4.64
N PRO A 688 -32.64 -45.93 -3.79
CA PRO A 688 -31.22 -46.19 -3.55
C PRO A 688 -30.67 -47.18 -4.60
N ASP A 689 -29.39 -47.05 -4.94
CA ASP A 689 -28.69 -48.05 -5.75
C ASP A 689 -27.52 -48.65 -4.95
N ASP A 690 -27.67 -49.93 -4.65
CA ASP A 690 -26.67 -50.85 -4.13
C ASP A 690 -25.71 -51.28 -5.25
N GLY A 691 -24.47 -51.61 -4.90
CA GLY A 691 -23.76 -52.69 -5.62
C GLY A 691 -22.44 -52.33 -6.31
N ALA A 692 -21.35 -52.66 -5.61
CA ALA A 692 -20.21 -53.45 -6.08
C ALA A 692 -19.64 -53.28 -7.52
N LYS A 693 -18.35 -52.87 -7.54
CA LYS A 693 -17.24 -53.26 -8.45
C LYS A 693 -17.35 -54.69 -9.05
N PRO A 694 -16.75 -55.02 -10.22
CA PRO A 694 -15.28 -55.02 -10.36
C PRO A 694 -14.66 -54.74 -11.76
N GLU A 695 -13.34 -54.73 -11.71
CA GLU A 695 -12.29 -54.53 -12.71
C GLU A 695 -12.40 -55.41 -13.97
N SER A 696 -11.86 -54.89 -15.10
CA SER A 696 -11.20 -55.73 -16.11
C SER A 696 -10.12 -54.96 -16.85
N GLU A 697 -8.94 -55.57 -16.88
CA GLU A 697 -7.69 -55.22 -17.55
C GLU A 697 -7.80 -55.19 -19.09
N GLY A 698 -6.83 -54.53 -19.76
CA GLY A 698 -6.49 -54.93 -21.14
C GLY A 698 -5.70 -53.95 -22.01
N ARG A 699 -4.36 -54.13 -22.03
CA ARG A 699 -3.41 -53.90 -23.15
C ARG A 699 -3.05 -52.45 -23.53
N SER A 700 -1.81 -51.98 -23.36
CA SER A 700 -0.50 -52.38 -23.94
C SER A 700 -0.06 -51.57 -25.17
N LYS A 701 0.88 -50.65 -24.89
CA LYS A 701 2.16 -50.34 -25.58
C LYS A 701 2.19 -49.96 -27.08
N THR A 702 2.86 -48.83 -27.37
CA THR A 702 4.07 -48.75 -28.23
C THR A 702 4.79 -47.40 -28.06
N ASP A 703 6.04 -47.49 -27.62
CA ASP A 703 7.26 -46.71 -27.89
C ASP A 703 7.21 -45.44 -28.75
N ALA A 704 7.89 -44.38 -28.28
CA ALA A 704 9.22 -43.98 -28.80
C ALA A 704 9.68 -42.64 -28.19
N ALA A 705 10.86 -42.65 -27.57
CA ALA A 705 11.64 -41.47 -27.23
C ALA A 705 12.77 -41.29 -28.27
N PRO A 706 13.36 -40.08 -28.35
CA PRO A 706 14.80 -40.00 -28.58
C PRO A 706 15.54 -39.20 -27.49
N LYS A 707 16.75 -39.70 -27.21
CA LYS A 707 17.92 -39.07 -26.57
C LYS A 707 18.32 -37.79 -27.34
N ASP A 708 19.09 -36.83 -26.86
CA ASP A 708 20.45 -36.87 -26.29
C ASP A 708 20.85 -35.37 -26.01
N SER A 709 21.42 -34.99 -24.86
CA SER A 709 22.85 -34.78 -24.55
C SER A 709 23.35 -33.31 -24.53
N SER A 710 24.05 -32.97 -23.44
CA SER A 710 25.22 -32.05 -23.25
C SER A 710 25.22 -30.66 -23.92
N ARG A 711 25.22 -29.55 -23.14
CA ARG A 711 26.39 -28.79 -22.58
C ARG A 711 27.22 -28.03 -23.65
N PRO A 712 27.87 -26.88 -23.34
CA PRO A 712 28.46 -26.46 -22.04
C PRO A 712 27.65 -25.46 -21.25
#